data_AF-A0A5N6TPC2-F1
#
_entry.id   AF-A0A5N6TPC2-F1
#
_cell.length_a   1.000
_cell.length_b   1.000
_cell.length_c   1.000
_cell.angle_alpha   90.00
_cell.angle_beta   90.00
_cell.angle_gamma   90.00
#
_symmetry.space_group_name_H-M   'P 1'
#
loop_
_entity.id
_entity.type
_entity.pdbx_description
1 polymer ?
#
loop_
_entity_poly.entity_id
_entity_poly.type
_entity_poly.pdbx_seq_one_letter_code
_entity_poly.pdbx_strand_id
1 'polypeptide(L)'
;MYAQRPLAYAPTPYSYTPNPALSASISLDEEVKLASSSAERDLYESLAEIYSIIVTLDGLEKAYIKDVVTESEYTETCTRLLKQYKSSLGDDTVAREFVDLETFKQTWGLECPRATERLRIGLPATVEQASHNTPSANIGPTATGAAGGASGGLILTATENFITFLDALKLNMVSKDALHPLLSEVIQSVNKVTDGDFENRGKIIQWLITLNQMRATEELGEEQARELAFDIEQAYQGFNADSDEPLHVLDLPQIYTKPSGTEIIRALDLLAIKPKSFNVNTNEAVKGPAVHPTGVTRYLTSIISSSLSWLDTDELREAVWDSAAARLSERSGRAAMPAMSRVFTIPSPWGEELTLTLHEPSLTADNLGMKTWVSSYLLSQRLHSLLESTPQLVPAESTTPAPKADRTLRALELGAGTGLVGLSFAAIRGKLASIHLTDLPDIVPNLAHNAALNVELLTRTSATVTTDVLDWSVAPEPLPTPEEQYDLILAADPLYSPKHPKWLVDTVGVWLSRGLDARVVVEMPLRDAYLPQVQEFRERMGQLGLAVVDEGEEVGYDDWETADGGALAKKKMVIGLLTLAAIPTVTGVALGVSEQRKANERRNDERRMAKFLVDVETEGETQEDGEVSGKRFVLRNNKVYLDDPIPSRRKTPSHTVTSFYIEYPELDETKHLKRGLGLVTSIADNPPMLGWIYVDEDTHELKYGNRSASVEHLVGPWDWTEDETTITLEESPDFFAVQEDDGEWAVYFDRDGDELEGVLEEQDKLDNAFAPITLKRILIEQLLQQATSKKGNS
;
A
#
# COMPACT_ATOMS: atom_id res chain seq x y z
N MET A 1 88.56 75.10 -37.50
CA MET A 1 88.14 74.94 -36.09
C MET A 1 87.38 73.61 -36.07
N TYR A 2 87.75 72.53 -35.38
CA TYR A 2 87.94 72.38 -33.94
C TYR A 2 88.79 71.14 -33.65
N ALA A 3 89.90 71.37 -32.94
CA ALA A 3 90.81 70.46 -32.23
C ALA A 3 91.09 69.05 -32.81
N GLN A 4 92.23 68.89 -33.51
CA GLN A 4 92.81 67.58 -33.83
C GLN A 4 93.68 67.02 -32.68
N ARG A 5 93.51 65.74 -32.33
CA ARG A 5 94.38 64.91 -31.43
C ARG A 5 94.02 63.40 -31.58
N PRO A 6 94.89 62.45 -31.19
CA PRO A 6 96.05 61.86 -31.89
C PRO A 6 95.81 60.40 -32.41
N LEU A 7 96.75 59.86 -33.19
CA LEU A 7 96.70 58.52 -33.82
C LEU A 7 97.36 57.38 -32.98
N ALA A 8 96.72 56.21 -33.07
CA ALA A 8 97.23 54.83 -33.21
C ALA A 8 98.45 54.31 -32.42
N TYR A 9 98.18 53.37 -31.50
CA TYR A 9 99.01 52.17 -31.28
C TYR A 9 98.08 51.01 -30.90
N ALA A 10 97.94 50.03 -31.79
CA ALA A 10 97.30 48.76 -31.50
C ALA A 10 98.38 47.76 -31.02
N PRO A 11 98.30 47.23 -29.78
CA PRO A 11 99.01 46.03 -29.41
C PRO A 11 98.14 44.80 -29.67
N THR A 12 98.77 43.86 -30.35
CA THR A 12 98.36 42.54 -30.84
C THR A 12 97.82 41.55 -29.80
N PRO A 13 97.14 40.48 -30.26
CA PRO A 13 96.29 39.62 -29.45
C PRO A 13 97.10 38.61 -28.66
N TYR A 14 96.84 38.50 -27.36
CA TYR A 14 97.25 37.36 -26.56
C TYR A 14 96.03 36.69 -25.96
N SER A 15 95.81 35.46 -26.46
CA SER A 15 95.27 34.31 -25.74
C SER A 15 93.96 34.50 -25.00
N TYR A 16 92.85 34.36 -25.73
CA TYR A 16 91.66 33.75 -25.16
C TYR A 16 91.99 32.27 -24.90
N THR A 17 92.29 31.92 -23.65
CA THR A 17 92.18 30.53 -23.18
C THR A 17 90.71 30.28 -22.88
N PRO A 18 90.01 29.45 -23.66
CA PRO A 18 88.62 29.13 -23.39
C PRO A 18 88.51 28.54 -21.98
N ASN A 19 87.51 28.99 -21.23
CA ASN A 19 87.15 28.35 -19.98
C ASN A 19 86.59 26.95 -20.31
N PRO A 20 87.27 25.84 -19.96
CA PRO A 20 86.82 24.50 -20.33
C PRO A 20 85.46 24.15 -19.71
N ALA A 21 85.02 24.89 -18.68
CA ALA A 21 83.72 24.73 -18.06
C ALA A 21 82.54 25.28 -18.90
N LEU A 22 82.80 26.11 -19.91
CA LEU A 22 81.79 26.71 -20.80
C LEU A 22 82.17 26.52 -22.28
N SER A 23 82.86 25.43 -22.59
CA SER A 23 83.12 25.02 -23.96
C SER A 23 81.90 24.26 -24.47
N ALA A 24 81.32 24.69 -25.59
CA ALA A 24 80.28 23.90 -26.25
C ALA A 24 80.84 22.50 -26.53
N SER A 25 80.17 21.45 -26.03
CA SER A 25 80.53 20.05 -26.29
C SER A 25 80.17 19.60 -27.70
N ILE A 26 79.62 20.51 -28.51
CA ILE A 26 79.07 20.28 -29.83
C ILE A 26 79.78 21.24 -30.78
N SER A 27 80.26 20.72 -31.92
CA SER A 27 80.93 21.52 -32.94
C SER A 27 79.98 22.60 -33.49
N LEU A 28 80.39 23.86 -33.46
CA LEU A 28 79.59 25.00 -33.94
C LEU A 28 79.46 25.03 -35.48
N ASP A 29 80.29 24.25 -36.17
CA ASP A 29 80.29 24.12 -37.64
C ASP A 29 79.45 22.92 -38.12
N GLU A 30 78.83 22.16 -37.21
CA GLU A 30 77.95 21.04 -37.53
C GLU A 30 76.49 21.39 -37.26
N GLU A 31 75.60 20.99 -38.17
CA GLU A 31 74.16 21.18 -38.01
C GLU A 31 73.63 20.26 -36.90
N VAL A 32 73.19 20.86 -35.79
CA VAL A 32 72.61 20.12 -34.67
C VAL A 32 71.21 19.65 -35.05
N LYS A 33 71.07 18.35 -35.27
CA LYS A 33 69.77 17.72 -35.50
C LYS A 33 69.04 17.59 -34.16
N LEU A 34 67.88 18.24 -34.04
CA LEU A 34 67.03 18.20 -32.84
C LEU A 34 66.36 16.83 -32.61
N ALA A 35 66.27 16.00 -33.65
CA ALA A 35 65.81 14.62 -33.57
C ALA A 35 66.50 13.79 -34.66
N SER A 36 66.71 12.50 -34.40
CA SER A 36 67.34 11.56 -35.32
C SER A 36 66.33 10.84 -36.23
N SER A 37 65.04 10.83 -35.86
CA SER A 37 63.94 10.24 -36.66
C SER A 37 62.63 11.02 -36.51
N SER A 38 61.67 10.81 -37.43
CA SER A 38 60.33 11.41 -37.32
C SER A 38 59.60 10.92 -36.07
N ALA A 39 59.71 9.63 -35.74
CA ALA A 39 59.08 9.05 -34.56
C ALA A 39 59.63 9.67 -33.25
N GLU A 40 60.94 9.91 -33.17
CA GLU A 40 61.54 10.58 -32.00
C GLU A 40 61.08 12.03 -31.88
N ARG A 41 60.95 12.74 -33.00
CA ARG A 41 60.43 14.11 -33.00
C ARG A 41 58.98 14.15 -32.54
N ASP A 42 58.12 13.26 -33.04
CA ASP A 42 56.70 13.22 -32.70
C ASP A 42 56.50 12.81 -31.22
N LEU A 43 57.36 11.95 -30.69
CA LEU A 43 57.45 11.61 -29.25
C LEU A 43 57.79 12.85 -28.40
N TYR A 44 58.84 13.60 -28.76
CA TYR A 44 59.21 14.82 -28.03
C TYR A 44 58.16 15.93 -28.16
N GLU A 45 57.45 16.03 -29.29
CA GLU A 45 56.33 16.95 -29.46
C GLU A 45 55.17 16.59 -28.53
N SER A 46 54.87 15.30 -28.37
CA SER A 46 53.86 14.80 -27.42
C SER A 46 54.25 15.05 -25.96
N LEU A 47 55.53 14.83 -25.60
CA LEU A 47 56.04 15.15 -24.26
C LEU A 47 56.05 16.66 -23.98
N ALA A 48 56.33 17.48 -25.00
CA ALA A 48 56.27 18.94 -24.90
C ALA A 48 54.83 19.44 -24.73
N GLU A 49 53.84 18.77 -25.37
CA GLU A 49 52.42 19.06 -25.15
C GLU A 49 52.02 18.75 -23.71
N ILE A 50 52.43 17.61 -23.16
CA ILE A 50 52.19 17.26 -21.75
C ILE A 50 52.81 18.30 -20.81
N TYR A 51 54.07 18.70 -21.05
CA TYR A 51 54.74 19.75 -20.30
C TYR A 51 53.94 21.06 -20.34
N SER A 52 53.50 21.47 -21.54
CA SER A 52 52.72 22.70 -21.74
C SER A 52 51.38 22.65 -21.00
N ILE A 53 50.69 21.50 -21.02
CA ILE A 53 49.43 21.31 -20.31
C ILE A 53 49.63 21.47 -18.79
N ILE A 54 50.67 20.85 -18.22
CA ILE A 54 50.96 20.94 -16.78
C ILE A 54 51.18 22.41 -16.36
N VAL A 55 52.00 23.15 -17.10
CA VAL A 55 52.29 24.57 -16.80
C VAL A 55 51.04 25.44 -16.99
N THR A 56 50.29 25.21 -18.06
CA THR A 56 49.07 25.98 -18.37
C THR A 56 47.99 25.74 -17.33
N LEU A 57 47.83 24.50 -16.88
CA LEU A 57 46.87 24.13 -15.86
C LEU A 57 47.21 24.79 -14.51
N ASP A 58 48.49 24.89 -14.14
CA ASP A 58 48.91 25.56 -12.89
C ASP A 58 48.62 27.07 -12.94
N GLY A 59 48.84 27.67 -14.12
CA GLY A 59 48.46 29.06 -14.39
C GLY A 59 46.95 29.28 -14.32
N LEU A 60 46.16 28.36 -14.87
CA LEU A 60 44.70 28.40 -14.85
C LEU A 60 44.16 28.30 -13.41
N GLU A 61 44.67 27.36 -12.60
CA GLU A 61 44.34 27.24 -11.17
C GLU A 61 44.61 28.55 -10.43
N LYS A 62 45.78 29.14 -10.68
CA LYS A 62 46.18 30.41 -10.04
C LYS A 62 45.33 31.60 -10.48
N ALA A 63 44.88 31.62 -11.73
CA ALA A 63 44.00 32.67 -12.25
C ALA A 63 42.60 32.56 -11.64
N TYR A 64 42.07 31.34 -11.50
CA TYR A 64 40.77 31.08 -10.89
C TYR A 64 40.77 31.46 -9.39
N ILE A 65 41.78 31.05 -8.62
CA ILE A 65 41.92 31.43 -7.19
C ILE A 65 42.00 32.95 -6.99
N LYS A 66 42.38 33.71 -8.02
CA LYS A 66 42.48 35.18 -7.99
C LYS A 66 41.25 35.88 -8.58
N ASP A 67 40.18 35.13 -8.87
CA ASP A 67 38.95 35.60 -9.52
C ASP A 67 39.20 36.32 -10.86
N VAL A 68 40.27 35.95 -11.59
CA VAL A 68 40.63 36.57 -12.88
C VAL A 68 39.86 35.92 -14.04
N VAL A 69 39.44 34.68 -13.89
CA VAL A 69 38.65 33.91 -14.86
C VAL A 69 37.35 33.47 -14.20
N THR A 70 36.26 33.47 -14.98
CA THR A 70 34.96 33.05 -14.47
C THR A 70 34.90 31.54 -14.23
N GLU A 71 33.96 31.12 -13.38
CA GLU A 71 33.75 29.71 -13.04
C GLU A 71 33.49 28.83 -14.27
N SER A 72 32.65 29.31 -15.19
CA SER A 72 32.32 28.60 -16.43
C SER A 72 33.54 28.45 -17.34
N GLU A 73 34.31 29.53 -17.54
CA GLU A 73 35.51 29.53 -18.40
C GLU A 73 36.62 28.63 -17.84
N TYR A 74 36.78 28.65 -16.51
CA TYR A 74 37.69 27.76 -15.80
C TYR A 74 37.30 26.30 -15.97
N THR A 75 36.03 25.96 -15.71
CA THR A 75 35.55 24.58 -15.76
C THR A 75 35.72 23.98 -17.15
N GLU A 76 35.32 24.71 -18.20
CA GLU A 76 35.46 24.28 -19.59
C GLU A 76 36.94 24.08 -19.98
N THR A 77 37.80 25.05 -19.64
CA THR A 77 39.21 25.01 -20.01
C THR A 77 39.97 23.93 -19.26
N CYS A 78 39.72 23.75 -17.95
CA CYS A 78 40.32 22.72 -17.12
C CYS A 78 39.94 21.32 -17.64
N THR A 79 38.65 21.10 -17.95
CA THR A 79 38.15 19.82 -18.48
C THR A 79 38.82 19.45 -19.81
N ARG A 80 38.99 20.43 -20.70
CA ARG A 80 39.68 20.23 -21.98
C ARG A 80 41.16 19.86 -21.79
N LEU A 81 41.88 20.56 -20.91
CA LEU A 81 43.28 20.29 -20.63
C LEU A 81 43.49 18.91 -20.00
N LEU A 82 42.63 18.52 -19.05
CA LEU A 82 42.66 17.19 -18.44
C LEU A 82 42.41 16.07 -19.46
N LYS A 83 41.47 16.28 -20.40
CA LYS A 83 41.19 15.33 -21.48
C LYS A 83 42.38 15.20 -22.43
N GLN A 84 43.01 16.31 -22.81
CA GLN A 84 44.20 16.30 -23.67
C GLN A 84 45.36 15.57 -22.99
N TYR A 85 45.64 15.86 -21.71
CA TYR A 85 46.66 15.18 -20.92
C TYR A 85 46.47 13.65 -20.90
N LYS A 86 45.24 13.19 -20.63
CA LYS A 86 44.91 11.76 -20.64
C LYS A 86 45.07 11.14 -22.04
N SER A 87 44.70 11.87 -23.10
CA SER A 87 44.83 11.41 -24.48
C SER A 87 46.29 11.25 -24.91
N SER A 88 47.17 12.19 -24.55
CA SER A 88 48.59 12.13 -24.89
C SER A 88 49.30 10.95 -24.19
N LEU A 89 48.85 10.58 -22.97
CA LEU A 89 49.34 9.40 -22.25
C LEU A 89 48.72 8.07 -22.72
N GLY A 90 47.81 8.10 -23.71
CA GLY A 90 47.26 6.88 -24.33
C GLY A 90 48.23 6.20 -25.30
N ASP A 91 49.30 6.88 -25.73
CA ASP A 91 50.36 6.29 -26.56
C ASP A 91 51.40 5.58 -25.67
N ASP A 92 51.57 4.28 -25.88
CA ASP A 92 52.49 3.43 -25.10
C ASP A 92 53.96 3.91 -25.12
N THR A 93 54.39 4.57 -26.19
CA THR A 93 55.76 5.11 -26.31
C THR A 93 55.92 6.37 -25.47
N VAL A 94 54.92 7.25 -25.48
CA VAL A 94 54.87 8.47 -24.66
C VAL A 94 54.73 8.11 -23.19
N ALA A 95 53.83 7.19 -22.84
CA ALA A 95 53.60 6.75 -21.46
C ALA A 95 54.87 6.13 -20.83
N ARG A 96 55.66 5.38 -21.63
CA ARG A 96 56.92 4.78 -21.17
C ARG A 96 57.99 5.82 -20.86
N GLU A 97 58.13 6.85 -21.68
CA GLU A 97 59.08 7.94 -21.45
C GLU A 97 58.59 8.94 -20.40
N PHE A 98 57.28 9.11 -20.27
CA PHE A 98 56.66 9.94 -19.22
C PHE A 98 56.84 9.32 -17.83
N VAL A 99 56.79 7.99 -17.73
CA VAL A 99 56.91 7.18 -16.50
C VAL A 99 55.78 7.48 -15.50
N ASP A 100 55.89 8.58 -14.77
CA ASP A 100 54.90 9.08 -13.82
C ASP A 100 55.07 10.59 -13.63
N LEU A 101 54.04 11.24 -13.08
CA LEU A 101 53.98 12.70 -12.95
C LEU A 101 55.13 13.28 -12.12
N GLU A 102 55.56 12.62 -11.05
CA GLU A 102 56.63 13.14 -10.19
C GLU A 102 58.00 12.96 -10.83
N THR A 103 58.24 11.81 -11.45
CA THR A 103 59.46 11.54 -12.23
C THR A 103 59.60 12.50 -13.41
N PHE A 104 58.51 12.76 -14.14
CA PHE A 104 58.50 13.71 -15.26
C PHE A 104 58.78 15.14 -14.77
N LYS A 105 58.14 15.58 -13.68
CA LYS A 105 58.39 16.92 -13.10
C LYS A 105 59.83 17.09 -12.63
N GLN A 106 60.41 16.08 -12.01
CA GLN A 106 61.80 16.13 -11.55
C GLN A 106 62.78 16.18 -12.73
N THR A 107 62.51 15.42 -13.78
CA THR A 107 63.35 15.35 -14.99
C THR A 107 63.41 16.70 -15.72
N TRP A 108 62.28 17.42 -15.79
CA TRP A 108 62.17 18.68 -16.52
C TRP A 108 62.14 19.93 -15.63
N GLY A 109 62.33 19.79 -14.31
CA GLY A 109 62.41 20.91 -13.37
C GLY A 109 61.10 21.70 -13.21
N LEU A 110 59.95 21.01 -13.19
CA LEU A 110 58.63 21.63 -13.08
C LEU A 110 58.18 21.82 -11.63
N GLU A 111 57.97 23.08 -11.22
CA GLU A 111 57.37 23.45 -9.93
C GLU A 111 55.91 23.92 -10.11
N CYS A 112 55.01 22.97 -10.35
CA CYS A 112 53.58 23.23 -10.58
C CYS A 112 52.70 22.51 -9.54
N PRO A 113 52.66 22.98 -8.28
CA PRO A 113 51.97 22.27 -7.19
C PRO A 113 50.45 22.20 -7.37
N ARG A 114 49.82 23.19 -8.02
CA ARG A 114 48.35 23.24 -8.20
C ARG A 114 47.91 22.33 -9.33
N ALA A 115 48.64 22.37 -10.45
CA ALA A 115 48.44 21.41 -11.53
C ALA A 115 48.69 19.97 -11.07
N THR A 116 49.67 19.73 -10.20
CA THR A 116 49.95 18.39 -9.66
C THR A 116 48.73 17.83 -8.94
N GLU A 117 48.14 18.62 -8.05
CA GLU A 117 46.95 18.18 -7.32
C GLU A 117 45.77 18.00 -8.27
N ARG A 118 45.57 18.92 -9.22
CA ARG A 118 44.50 18.81 -10.20
C ARG A 118 44.64 17.59 -11.13
N LEU A 119 45.84 17.26 -11.58
CA LEU A 119 46.08 16.09 -12.42
C LEU A 119 45.90 14.78 -11.64
N ARG A 120 46.17 14.81 -10.33
CA ARG A 120 45.93 13.67 -9.43
C ARG A 120 44.44 13.43 -9.19
N ILE A 121 43.66 14.51 -9.01
CA ILE A 121 42.20 14.44 -8.80
C ILE A 121 41.47 14.14 -10.11
N GLY A 122 41.90 14.72 -11.23
CA GLY A 122 41.35 14.46 -12.56
C GLY A 122 40.01 15.14 -12.86
N LEU A 123 39.54 16.08 -12.02
CA LEU A 123 38.31 16.87 -12.17
C LEU A 123 38.51 18.35 -11.80
N PRO A 124 37.80 19.32 -12.40
CA PRO A 124 37.90 20.75 -12.06
C PRO A 124 37.56 21.11 -10.59
N ALA A 125 38.13 22.19 -10.01
CA ALA A 125 37.90 22.60 -8.61
C ALA A 125 36.44 22.90 -8.32
N THR A 126 35.72 23.41 -9.32
CA THR A 126 34.30 23.75 -9.23
C THR A 126 33.43 22.53 -8.95
N VAL A 127 33.85 21.37 -9.45
CA VAL A 127 33.22 20.07 -9.18
C VAL A 127 33.60 19.55 -7.78
N GLU A 128 34.77 19.95 -7.27
CA GLU A 128 35.34 19.55 -5.99
C GLU A 128 34.89 20.44 -4.80
N GLN A 129 34.69 21.75 -5.00
CA GLN A 129 34.51 22.78 -3.97
C GLN A 129 33.09 23.36 -3.85
N ALA A 130 32.07 22.75 -4.48
CA ALA A 130 30.66 23.17 -4.30
C ALA A 130 30.21 23.24 -2.82
N SER A 131 31.00 22.73 -1.88
CA SER A 131 30.74 22.74 -0.44
C SER A 131 31.04 24.05 0.32
N HIS A 132 31.69 25.10 -0.23
CA HIS A 132 31.96 26.32 0.57
C HIS A 132 32.10 27.63 -0.24
N ASN A 133 30.97 28.29 -0.58
CA ASN A 133 30.74 29.75 -0.42
C ASN A 133 29.64 30.27 -1.37
N THR A 134 28.47 30.63 -0.83
CA THR A 134 27.79 31.87 -1.24
C THR A 134 26.94 32.42 -0.10
N PRO A 135 27.07 33.71 0.28
CA PRO A 135 26.21 34.33 1.28
C PRO A 135 24.83 34.67 0.71
N SER A 136 23.81 34.45 1.54
CA SER A 136 22.40 34.77 1.31
C SER A 136 22.20 36.21 0.84
N ALA A 137 21.62 36.37 -0.36
CA ALA A 137 21.11 37.64 -0.86
C ALA A 137 19.62 37.48 -1.20
N ASN A 138 18.78 38.09 -0.36
CA ASN A 138 17.37 38.35 -0.59
C ASN A 138 17.10 38.99 -1.96
N ILE A 139 16.29 38.34 -2.80
CA ILE A 139 15.54 39.01 -3.88
C ILE A 139 14.10 38.46 -3.87
N GLY A 140 13.14 39.38 -3.81
CA GLY A 140 11.72 39.13 -3.62
C GLY A 140 10.98 38.51 -4.81
N PRO A 141 9.66 38.26 -4.66
CA PRO A 141 8.91 37.41 -5.56
C PRO A 141 8.49 38.19 -6.81
N THR A 142 8.94 37.72 -7.98
CA THR A 142 8.31 38.07 -9.25
C THR A 142 8.09 36.82 -10.11
N ALA A 143 6.80 36.54 -10.29
CA ALA A 143 6.12 35.98 -11.46
C ALA A 143 6.81 34.93 -12.38
N THR A 144 6.15 33.75 -12.38
CA THR A 144 5.71 32.95 -13.54
C THR A 144 6.73 32.08 -14.31
N GLY A 145 6.43 30.78 -14.34
CA GLY A 145 6.52 29.98 -15.58
C GLY A 145 7.27 28.64 -15.48
N ALA A 146 6.51 27.55 -15.39
CA ALA A 146 6.79 26.20 -15.92
C ALA A 146 8.25 25.65 -15.85
N ALA A 147 8.55 24.83 -14.84
CA ALA A 147 9.61 23.82 -14.89
C ALA A 147 9.39 22.71 -13.84
N GLY A 148 8.32 21.93 -13.98
CA GLY A 148 8.04 20.76 -13.12
C GLY A 148 8.56 19.42 -13.64
N GLY A 149 9.44 19.41 -14.65
CA GLY A 149 9.86 18.17 -15.33
C GLY A 149 11.37 18.00 -15.56
N ALA A 150 12.21 18.99 -15.22
CA ALA A 150 13.64 18.93 -15.49
C ALA A 150 14.45 18.27 -14.37
N SER A 151 14.03 18.40 -13.10
CA SER A 151 14.72 17.78 -11.96
C SER A 151 14.54 16.27 -11.91
N GLY A 152 13.32 15.76 -12.14
CA GLY A 152 13.02 14.32 -12.08
C GLY A 152 13.78 13.47 -13.11
N GLY A 153 14.01 14.00 -14.32
CA GLY A 153 14.82 13.32 -15.33
C GLY A 153 16.31 13.23 -14.97
N LEU A 154 16.83 14.25 -14.29
CA LEU A 154 18.22 14.27 -13.82
C LEU A 154 18.42 13.31 -12.63
N ILE A 155 17.42 13.22 -11.73
CA ILE A 155 17.40 12.27 -10.60
C ILE A 155 17.34 10.84 -11.12
N LEU A 156 16.44 10.54 -12.06
CA LEU A 156 16.34 9.22 -12.68
C LEU A 156 17.68 8.78 -13.30
N THR A 157 18.33 9.69 -14.03
CA THR A 157 19.65 9.42 -14.60
C THR A 157 20.70 9.13 -13.53
N ALA A 158 20.65 9.82 -12.38
CA ALA A 158 21.56 9.57 -11.26
C ALA A 158 21.31 8.22 -10.60
N THR A 159 20.04 7.87 -10.34
CA THR A 159 19.64 6.57 -9.78
C THR A 159 20.03 5.42 -10.70
N GLU A 160 19.80 5.56 -12.01
CA GLU A 160 20.22 4.57 -13.02
C GLU A 160 21.74 4.37 -13.01
N ASN A 161 22.52 5.43 -12.89
CA ASN A 161 23.98 5.35 -12.82
C ASN A 161 24.47 4.65 -11.55
N PHE A 162 23.85 4.91 -10.39
CA PHE A 162 24.15 4.21 -9.14
C PHE A 162 23.88 2.70 -9.24
N ILE A 163 22.71 2.33 -9.76
CA ILE A 163 22.33 0.92 -9.94
C ILE A 163 23.30 0.23 -10.92
N THR A 164 23.58 0.88 -12.04
CA THR A 164 24.51 0.36 -13.06
C THR A 164 25.90 0.10 -12.47
N PHE A 165 26.41 1.00 -11.64
CA PHE A 165 27.69 0.82 -10.96
C PHE A 165 27.68 -0.34 -9.95
N LEU A 166 26.64 -0.43 -9.12
CA LEU A 166 26.51 -1.51 -8.12
C LEU A 166 26.33 -2.89 -8.78
N ASP A 167 25.60 -2.96 -9.90
CA ASP A 167 25.43 -4.20 -10.66
C ASP A 167 26.72 -4.63 -11.36
N ALA A 168 27.52 -3.69 -11.86
CA ALA A 168 28.86 -4.01 -12.39
C ALA A 168 29.75 -4.68 -11.33
N LEU A 169 29.74 -4.16 -10.09
CA LEU A 169 30.46 -4.78 -8.98
C LEU A 169 29.91 -6.17 -8.61
N LYS A 170 28.59 -6.36 -8.61
CA LYS A 170 27.95 -7.67 -8.37
C LYS A 170 28.26 -8.70 -9.47
N LEU A 171 28.47 -8.24 -10.71
CA LEU A 171 28.92 -9.05 -11.84
C LEU A 171 30.44 -9.31 -11.84
N ASN A 172 31.13 -8.93 -10.76
CA ASN A 172 32.57 -9.10 -10.58
C ASN A 172 33.42 -8.32 -11.59
N MET A 173 32.92 -7.18 -12.08
CA MET A 173 33.68 -6.25 -12.91
C MET A 173 34.53 -5.35 -12.00
N VAL A 174 35.79 -5.73 -11.76
CA VAL A 174 36.68 -5.08 -10.77
C VAL A 174 37.88 -4.35 -11.38
N SER A 175 37.98 -4.30 -12.70
CA SER A 175 39.06 -3.62 -13.42
C SER A 175 38.84 -2.10 -13.48
N LYS A 176 39.93 -1.32 -13.46
CA LYS A 176 39.87 0.15 -13.53
C LYS A 176 39.11 0.64 -14.76
N ASP A 177 39.39 0.08 -15.93
CA ASP A 177 38.79 0.47 -17.21
C ASP A 177 37.26 0.27 -17.25
N ALA A 178 36.75 -0.71 -16.50
CA ALA A 178 35.32 -0.96 -16.33
C ALA A 178 34.68 -0.05 -15.27
N LEU A 179 35.32 0.12 -14.10
CA LEU A 179 34.73 0.84 -12.97
C LEU A 179 34.87 2.36 -13.06
N HIS A 180 35.98 2.87 -13.61
CA HIS A 180 36.26 4.30 -13.63
C HIS A 180 35.23 5.11 -14.45
N PRO A 181 34.82 4.70 -15.67
CA PRO A 181 33.79 5.41 -16.42
C PRO A 181 32.46 5.47 -15.69
N LEU A 182 32.03 4.35 -15.10
CA LEU A 182 30.76 4.25 -14.37
C LEU A 182 30.76 5.13 -13.11
N LEU A 183 31.83 5.13 -12.32
CA LEU A 183 31.94 5.99 -11.14
C LEU A 183 31.99 7.48 -11.50
N SER A 184 32.60 7.80 -12.65
CA SER A 184 32.63 9.18 -13.19
C SER A 184 31.25 9.65 -13.62
N GLU A 185 30.41 8.76 -14.17
CA GLU A 185 29.04 9.06 -14.55
C GLU A 185 28.16 9.29 -13.30
N VAL A 186 28.31 8.45 -12.26
CA VAL A 186 27.63 8.62 -10.97
C VAL A 186 27.86 10.01 -10.38
N ILE A 187 29.13 10.43 -10.23
CA ILE A 187 29.44 11.75 -9.64
C ILE A 187 28.95 12.91 -10.52
N GLN A 188 29.00 12.77 -11.85
CA GLN A 188 28.49 13.80 -12.76
C GLN A 188 26.97 13.91 -12.73
N SER A 189 26.24 12.80 -12.63
CA SER A 189 24.79 12.83 -12.50
C SER A 189 24.35 13.36 -11.14
N VAL A 190 25.04 12.99 -10.06
CA VAL A 190 24.78 13.51 -8.71
C VAL A 190 24.96 15.02 -8.64
N ASN A 191 26.05 15.56 -9.18
CA ASN A 191 26.32 17.00 -9.19
C ASN A 191 25.36 17.81 -10.08
N LYS A 192 24.62 17.15 -10.99
CA LYS A 192 23.56 17.82 -11.78
C LYS A 192 22.23 17.88 -11.04
N VAL A 193 22.05 17.06 -10.01
CA VAL A 193 20.80 16.90 -9.26
C VAL A 193 20.80 17.74 -8.00
N THR A 194 21.93 17.76 -7.28
CA THR A 194 22.05 18.48 -6.01
C THR A 194 23.39 19.19 -5.91
N ASP A 195 23.34 20.45 -5.47
CA ASP A 195 24.51 21.25 -5.08
C ASP A 195 24.83 21.09 -3.57
N GLY A 196 24.00 20.33 -2.83
CA GLY A 196 24.17 20.07 -1.40
C GLY A 196 25.17 18.95 -1.10
N ASP A 197 25.89 19.08 0.02
CA ASP A 197 26.76 18.02 0.52
C ASP A 197 25.93 16.99 1.30
N PHE A 198 25.81 15.77 0.76
CA PHE A 198 25.09 14.67 1.41
C PHE A 198 26.06 13.63 1.95
N GLU A 199 25.58 12.84 2.92
CA GLU A 199 26.38 11.87 3.65
C GLU A 199 27.09 10.90 2.68
N ASN A 200 28.40 10.75 2.83
CA ASN A 200 29.28 9.89 2.01
C ASN A 200 29.54 10.34 0.55
N ARG A 201 29.17 11.55 0.12
CA ARG A 201 29.62 12.13 -1.18
C ARG A 201 31.14 12.14 -1.32
N GLY A 202 31.87 12.46 -0.24
CA GLY A 202 33.34 12.45 -0.21
C GLY A 202 33.96 11.08 -0.48
N LYS A 203 33.25 9.98 -0.20
CA LYS A 203 33.72 8.61 -0.48
C LYS A 203 33.73 8.29 -1.96
N ILE A 204 32.75 8.77 -2.73
CA ILE A 204 32.72 8.65 -4.20
C ILE A 204 33.97 9.29 -4.81
N ILE A 205 34.30 10.50 -4.35
CA ILE A 205 35.49 11.25 -4.80
C ILE A 205 36.77 10.51 -4.40
N GLN A 206 36.86 10.01 -3.17
CA GLN A 206 38.00 9.24 -2.69
C GLN A 206 38.25 8.00 -3.56
N TRP A 207 37.21 7.23 -3.88
CA TRP A 207 37.33 6.05 -4.74
C TRP A 207 37.68 6.39 -6.19
N LEU A 208 37.18 7.52 -6.71
CA LEU A 208 37.56 8.01 -8.03
C LEU A 208 39.05 8.39 -8.10
N ILE A 209 39.61 8.95 -7.02
CA ILE A 209 41.04 9.24 -6.89
C ILE A 209 41.84 7.92 -6.84
N THR A 210 41.41 6.96 -6.04
CA THR A 210 42.04 5.63 -5.95
C THR A 210 42.09 4.94 -7.31
N LEU A 211 40.97 4.93 -8.05
CA LEU A 211 40.91 4.37 -9.40
C LEU A 211 41.78 5.15 -10.40
N ASN A 212 41.89 6.47 -10.28
CA ASN A 212 42.77 7.26 -11.15
C ASN A 212 44.26 6.92 -10.95
N GLN A 213 44.68 6.54 -9.74
CA GLN A 213 46.07 6.20 -9.42
C GLN A 213 46.49 4.78 -9.84
N MET A 214 45.54 3.91 -10.17
CA MET A 214 45.80 2.54 -10.66
C MET A 214 46.19 2.52 -12.15
N ARG A 215 46.88 1.46 -12.61
CA ARG A 215 47.12 1.23 -14.04
C ARG A 215 45.85 0.79 -14.75
N ALA A 216 45.74 1.03 -16.07
CA ALA A 216 44.51 0.77 -16.84
C ALA A 216 44.01 -0.68 -16.75
N THR A 217 44.94 -1.65 -16.63
CA THR A 217 44.64 -3.09 -16.53
C THR A 217 44.69 -3.62 -15.10
N GLU A 218 44.76 -2.73 -14.10
CA GLU A 218 44.86 -3.12 -12.70
C GLU A 218 43.45 -3.33 -12.12
N GLU A 219 43.28 -4.43 -11.38
CA GLU A 219 42.03 -4.85 -10.77
C GLU A 219 42.05 -4.55 -9.26
N LEU A 220 40.90 -4.20 -8.71
CA LEU A 220 40.72 -4.09 -7.27
C LEU A 220 40.77 -5.47 -6.61
N GLY A 221 41.39 -5.58 -5.43
CA GLY A 221 41.31 -6.80 -4.63
C GLY A 221 39.89 -7.04 -4.11
N GLU A 222 39.54 -8.29 -3.78
CA GLU A 222 38.20 -8.65 -3.30
C GLU A 222 37.73 -7.83 -2.09
N GLU A 223 38.65 -7.51 -1.17
CA GLU A 223 38.37 -6.69 0.01
C GLU A 223 38.08 -5.24 -0.37
N GLN A 224 38.86 -4.67 -1.29
CA GLN A 224 38.67 -3.30 -1.80
C GLN A 224 37.39 -3.18 -2.62
N ALA A 225 37.04 -4.20 -3.40
CA ALA A 225 35.80 -4.23 -4.17
C ALA A 225 34.55 -4.26 -3.26
N ARG A 226 34.62 -5.00 -2.14
CA ARG A 226 33.56 -5.00 -1.12
C ARG A 226 33.45 -3.67 -0.39
N GLU A 227 34.58 -3.06 -0.03
CA GLU A 227 34.61 -1.75 0.60
C GLU A 227 34.04 -0.67 -0.33
N LEU A 228 34.42 -0.69 -1.61
CA LEU A 228 33.86 0.18 -2.64
C LEU A 228 32.35 -0.02 -2.82
N ALA A 229 31.87 -1.26 -2.87
CA ALA A 229 30.43 -1.55 -2.97
C ALA A 229 29.67 -0.98 -1.77
N PHE A 230 30.18 -1.18 -0.55
CA PHE A 230 29.57 -0.69 0.68
C PHE A 230 29.53 0.84 0.74
N ASP A 231 30.65 1.50 0.47
CA ASP A 231 30.74 2.97 0.49
C ASP A 231 29.82 3.62 -0.55
N ILE A 232 29.64 3.00 -1.73
CA ILE A 232 28.73 3.51 -2.77
C ILE A 232 27.26 3.22 -2.46
N GLU A 233 26.95 2.08 -1.84
CA GLU A 233 25.59 1.78 -1.36
C GLU A 233 25.16 2.75 -0.24
N GLN A 234 26.08 3.10 0.66
CA GLN A 234 25.86 4.14 1.67
C GLN A 234 25.68 5.52 1.05
N ALA A 235 26.45 5.87 0.02
CA ALA A 235 26.28 7.13 -0.69
C ALA A 235 24.95 7.19 -1.48
N TYR A 236 24.49 6.08 -2.03
CA TYR A 236 23.17 5.97 -2.68
C TYR A 236 22.03 6.14 -1.67
N GLN A 237 22.15 5.52 -0.49
CA GLN A 237 21.18 5.70 0.60
C GLN A 237 21.15 7.15 1.10
N GLY A 238 22.31 7.79 1.28
CA GLY A 238 22.41 9.20 1.65
C GLY A 238 21.81 10.13 0.59
N PHE A 239 22.06 9.86 -0.69
CA PHE A 239 21.46 10.59 -1.81
C PHE A 239 19.92 10.47 -1.86
N ASN A 240 19.37 9.28 -1.59
CA ASN A 240 17.93 9.05 -1.52
C ASN A 240 17.27 9.57 -0.22
N ALA A 241 18.01 9.67 0.88
CA ALA A 241 17.49 10.16 2.15
C ALA A 241 17.35 11.69 2.21
N ASP A 242 18.19 12.42 1.46
CA ASP A 242 18.15 13.89 1.36
C ASP A 242 17.21 14.37 0.25
N SER A 243 16.76 13.47 -0.64
CA SER A 243 15.65 13.73 -1.54
C SER A 243 14.32 13.59 -0.80
N ASP A 244 13.59 14.69 -0.60
CA ASP A 244 12.20 14.71 -0.07
C ASP A 244 11.19 14.09 -1.08
N GLU A 245 11.59 13.04 -1.82
CA GLU A 245 10.83 12.36 -2.88
C GLU A 245 10.36 10.94 -2.48
N PRO A 246 9.21 10.50 -3.04
CA PRO A 246 8.55 9.24 -2.66
C PRO A 246 9.32 7.97 -3.10
N LEU A 247 9.39 6.97 -2.21
CA LEU A 247 9.93 5.62 -2.42
C LEU A 247 9.40 4.96 -3.70
N HIS A 248 10.19 4.17 -4.43
CA HIS A 248 9.68 3.42 -5.57
C HIS A 248 9.14 2.04 -5.13
N VAL A 249 8.21 1.47 -5.91
CA VAL A 249 7.63 0.14 -5.59
C VAL A 249 8.68 -0.99 -5.58
N LEU A 250 9.81 -0.80 -6.25
CA LEU A 250 10.92 -1.75 -6.28
C LEU A 250 11.73 -1.74 -4.97
N ASP A 251 11.62 -0.67 -4.18
CA ASP A 251 12.24 -0.54 -2.86
C ASP A 251 11.41 -1.26 -1.77
N LEU A 252 10.20 -1.70 -2.11
CA LEU A 252 9.35 -2.50 -1.22
C LEU A 252 9.75 -4.00 -1.24
N PRO A 253 9.43 -4.77 -0.17
CA PRO A 253 9.74 -6.20 -0.08
C PRO A 253 9.19 -7.02 -1.25
N GLN A 254 10.06 -7.64 -2.04
CA GLN A 254 9.64 -8.40 -3.21
C GLN A 254 9.29 -9.85 -2.86
N ILE A 255 8.15 -10.35 -3.32
CA ILE A 255 7.65 -11.71 -3.01
C ILE A 255 8.67 -12.82 -3.29
N TYR A 256 9.48 -12.69 -4.35
CA TYR A 256 10.49 -13.71 -4.69
C TYR A 256 11.59 -13.85 -3.63
N THR A 257 11.79 -12.86 -2.75
CA THR A 257 12.73 -12.92 -1.64
C THR A 257 12.15 -13.60 -0.40
N LYS A 258 10.88 -14.04 -0.44
CA LYS A 258 10.15 -14.65 0.68
C LYS A 258 10.22 -13.80 1.98
N PRO A 259 9.81 -12.52 1.94
CA PRO A 259 9.82 -11.65 3.13
C PRO A 259 8.83 -12.14 4.19
N SER A 260 9.06 -11.76 5.45
CA SER A 260 8.13 -12.09 6.55
C SER A 260 6.78 -11.40 6.37
N GLY A 261 5.71 -11.98 6.93
CA GLY A 261 4.36 -11.39 6.82
C GLY A 261 4.28 -9.98 7.41
N THR A 262 5.05 -9.68 8.46
CA THR A 262 5.12 -8.35 9.07
C THR A 262 5.79 -7.31 8.19
N GLU A 263 6.83 -7.69 7.42
CA GLU A 263 7.47 -6.82 6.44
C GLU A 263 6.52 -6.49 5.28
N ILE A 264 5.76 -7.48 4.81
CA ILE A 264 4.75 -7.28 3.76
C ILE A 264 3.65 -6.35 4.26
N ILE A 265 3.12 -6.56 5.47
CA ILE A 265 2.08 -5.69 6.05
C ILE A 265 2.58 -4.25 6.20
N ARG A 266 3.80 -4.04 6.71
CA ARG A 266 4.38 -2.68 6.80
C ARG A 266 4.50 -2.01 5.45
N ALA A 267 4.90 -2.75 4.41
CA ALA A 267 4.95 -2.23 3.05
C ALA A 267 3.55 -1.89 2.50
N LEU A 268 2.55 -2.71 2.81
CA LEU A 268 1.15 -2.44 2.46
C LEU A 268 0.58 -1.23 3.21
N ASP A 269 1.03 -0.95 4.43
CA ASP A 269 0.63 0.25 5.18
C ASP A 269 1.21 1.53 4.57
N LEU A 270 2.43 1.49 4.03
CA LEU A 270 3.00 2.60 3.25
C LEU A 270 2.20 2.89 1.97
N LEU A 271 1.54 1.86 1.45
CA LEU A 271 0.63 1.96 0.31
C LEU A 271 -0.80 2.34 0.72
N ALA A 272 -1.12 2.62 1.99
CA ALA A 272 -2.48 3.02 2.36
C ALA A 272 -2.81 4.43 1.81
N ILE A 273 -3.90 4.55 1.04
CA ILE A 273 -4.42 5.87 0.68
C ILE A 273 -5.21 6.39 1.87
N LYS A 274 -4.65 7.36 2.59
CA LYS A 274 -5.39 8.10 3.60
C LYS A 274 -6.44 8.97 2.89
N PRO A 275 -7.73 8.91 3.27
CA PRO A 275 -8.72 9.84 2.73
C PRO A 275 -8.27 11.25 3.03
N LYS A 276 -8.06 12.08 2.00
CA LYS A 276 -7.92 13.53 2.22
C LYS A 276 -9.23 13.98 2.87
N SER A 277 -9.16 14.52 4.08
CA SER A 277 -10.28 15.25 4.65
C SER A 277 -10.53 16.45 3.73
N PHE A 278 -11.79 16.76 3.44
CA PHE A 278 -12.17 17.92 2.63
C PHE A 278 -11.65 19.28 3.20
N ASN A 279 -11.07 19.27 4.41
CA ASN A 279 -10.47 20.43 5.07
C ASN A 279 -9.06 20.71 4.52
N VAL A 280 -8.92 21.83 3.81
CA VAL A 280 -7.63 22.35 3.31
C VAL A 280 -6.72 22.91 4.43
N ASN A 281 -7.20 22.96 5.70
CA ASN A 281 -6.53 23.73 6.77
C ASN A 281 -5.81 22.96 7.88
N THR A 282 -5.69 21.63 7.83
CA THR A 282 -4.81 20.92 8.77
C THR A 282 -3.43 20.68 8.15
N ASN A 283 -2.57 21.69 8.25
CA ASN A 283 -1.12 21.51 8.27
C ASN A 283 -0.76 20.70 9.53
N GLU A 284 -0.88 19.36 9.46
CA GLU A 284 -0.18 18.40 10.35
C GLU A 284 -0.54 16.96 9.92
N ALA A 285 -0.34 16.63 8.64
CA ALA A 285 -0.14 15.23 8.28
C ALA A 285 1.32 14.89 8.58
N VAL A 286 1.56 13.96 9.51
CA VAL A 286 2.86 13.31 9.68
C VAL A 286 3.30 12.84 8.28
N LYS A 287 4.30 13.51 7.69
CA LYS A 287 4.94 13.12 6.42
C LYS A 287 5.63 11.77 6.64
N GLY A 288 4.89 10.68 6.49
CA GLY A 288 5.48 9.38 6.25
C GLY A 288 6.05 9.33 4.83
N PRO A 289 7.03 8.45 4.55
CA PRO A 289 7.56 8.30 3.20
C PRO A 289 6.44 7.86 2.25
N ALA A 290 6.17 8.69 1.23
CA ALA A 290 5.18 8.37 0.20
C ALA A 290 5.78 7.39 -0.82
N VAL A 291 4.98 6.57 -1.50
CA VAL A 291 5.46 5.65 -2.54
C VAL A 291 4.98 6.13 -3.92
N HIS A 292 5.87 6.14 -4.91
CA HIS A 292 5.57 6.53 -6.28
C HIS A 292 4.45 5.64 -6.87
N PRO A 293 3.40 6.22 -7.49
CA PRO A 293 2.21 5.46 -7.89
C PRO A 293 2.48 4.44 -9.01
N THR A 294 3.53 4.65 -9.81
CA THR A 294 3.89 3.73 -10.91
C THR A 294 4.30 2.36 -10.39
N GLY A 295 3.65 1.31 -10.89
CA GLY A 295 3.97 -0.09 -10.57
C GLY A 295 3.31 -0.64 -9.31
N VAL A 296 2.69 0.20 -8.48
CA VAL A 296 1.97 -0.23 -7.26
C VAL A 296 0.88 -1.25 -7.55
N THR A 297 0.05 -1.03 -8.58
CA THR A 297 -1.01 -1.98 -8.99
C THR A 297 -0.44 -3.36 -9.32
N ARG A 298 0.71 -3.42 -9.99
CA ARG A 298 1.37 -4.67 -10.37
C ARG A 298 1.94 -5.39 -9.15
N TYR A 299 2.49 -4.64 -8.20
CA TYR A 299 3.00 -5.16 -6.93
C TYR A 299 1.87 -5.71 -6.04
N LEU A 300 0.75 -5.00 -5.91
CA LEU A 300 -0.40 -5.48 -5.15
C LEU A 300 -1.03 -6.73 -5.79
N THR A 301 -1.13 -6.76 -7.13
CA THR A 301 -1.63 -7.92 -7.86
C THR A 301 -0.70 -9.13 -7.70
N SER A 302 0.63 -8.93 -7.65
CA SER A 302 1.57 -10.03 -7.43
C SER A 302 1.40 -10.65 -6.04
N ILE A 303 1.15 -9.84 -5.00
CA ILE A 303 0.86 -10.31 -3.63
C ILE A 303 -0.42 -11.15 -3.61
N ILE A 304 -1.50 -10.65 -4.21
CA ILE A 304 -2.79 -11.34 -4.25
C ILE A 304 -2.70 -12.65 -5.05
N SER A 305 -1.92 -12.68 -6.13
CA SER A 305 -1.75 -13.89 -6.95
C SER A 305 -0.82 -14.95 -6.34
N SER A 306 -0.07 -14.60 -5.30
CA SER A 306 0.86 -15.51 -4.64
C SER A 306 0.13 -16.40 -3.63
N SER A 307 0.52 -17.68 -3.56
CA SER A 307 0.03 -18.60 -2.53
C SER A 307 0.52 -18.25 -1.13
N LEU A 308 1.54 -17.37 -1.02
CA LEU A 308 2.19 -16.98 0.24
C LEU A 308 2.63 -18.19 1.10
N SER A 309 2.93 -19.33 0.47
CA SER A 309 3.12 -20.62 1.14
C SER A 309 4.33 -20.71 2.07
N TRP A 310 5.16 -19.67 2.13
CA TRP A 310 6.28 -19.56 3.07
C TRP A 310 5.90 -18.85 4.38
N LEU A 311 4.66 -18.34 4.49
CA LEU A 311 4.13 -17.77 5.73
C LEU A 311 3.50 -18.86 6.60
N ASP A 312 3.81 -18.83 7.89
CA ASP A 312 3.59 -19.93 8.82
C ASP A 312 2.11 -20.23 9.11
N THR A 313 1.24 -19.21 9.09
CA THR A 313 -0.17 -19.36 9.49
C THR A 313 -1.17 -18.93 8.41
N ASP A 314 -2.34 -19.58 8.39
CA ASP A 314 -3.43 -19.25 7.47
C ASP A 314 -3.96 -17.84 7.74
N GLU A 315 -4.07 -17.45 9.01
CA GLU A 315 -4.57 -16.14 9.45
C GLU A 315 -3.65 -15.00 8.97
N LEU A 316 -2.33 -15.22 9.00
CA LEU A 316 -1.36 -14.22 8.52
C LEU A 316 -1.41 -14.07 7.00
N ARG A 317 -1.62 -15.18 6.28
CA ARG A 317 -1.82 -15.16 4.82
C ARG A 317 -3.09 -14.40 4.45
N GLU A 318 -4.19 -14.64 5.17
CA GLU A 318 -5.44 -13.90 5.00
C GLU A 318 -5.27 -12.40 5.28
N ALA A 319 -4.63 -12.03 6.38
CA ALA A 319 -4.37 -10.63 6.70
C ALA A 319 -3.55 -9.90 5.62
N VAL A 320 -2.54 -10.57 5.05
CA VAL A 320 -1.73 -10.03 3.95
C VAL A 320 -2.55 -9.87 2.67
N TRP A 321 -3.33 -10.88 2.29
CA TRP A 321 -4.20 -10.81 1.12
C TRP A 321 -5.26 -9.73 1.26
N ASP A 322 -5.85 -9.59 2.44
CA ASP A 322 -6.89 -8.60 2.74
C ASP A 322 -6.36 -7.17 2.68
N SER A 323 -5.19 -6.95 3.29
CA SER A 323 -4.51 -5.66 3.23
C SER A 323 -4.12 -5.32 1.78
N ALA A 324 -3.56 -6.26 1.02
CA ALA A 324 -3.19 -6.03 -0.39
C ALA A 324 -4.40 -5.76 -1.29
N ALA A 325 -5.50 -6.51 -1.10
CA ALA A 325 -6.75 -6.31 -1.80
C ALA A 325 -7.37 -4.95 -1.46
N ALA A 326 -7.34 -4.53 -0.19
CA ALA A 326 -7.78 -3.20 0.23
C ALA A 326 -6.96 -2.08 -0.43
N ARG A 327 -5.62 -2.18 -0.42
CA ARG A 327 -4.74 -1.20 -1.09
C ARG A 327 -4.96 -1.11 -2.60
N LEU A 328 -5.32 -2.23 -3.24
CA LEU A 328 -5.59 -2.30 -4.67
C LEU A 328 -6.96 -1.69 -5.00
N SER A 329 -7.95 -2.00 -4.17
CA SER A 329 -9.30 -1.45 -4.19
C SER A 329 -9.29 0.07 -3.99
N GLU A 330 -8.49 0.58 -3.05
CA GLU A 330 -8.28 2.01 -2.79
C GLU A 330 -7.88 2.81 -4.04
N ARG A 331 -7.12 2.16 -4.93
CA ARG A 331 -6.57 2.74 -6.17
C ARG A 331 -7.44 2.51 -7.40
N SER A 332 -8.51 1.74 -7.28
CA SER A 332 -9.34 1.33 -8.41
C SER A 332 -10.57 2.24 -8.62
N GLY A 333 -10.57 3.40 -7.96
CA GLY A 333 -11.64 4.40 -8.02
C GLY A 333 -12.81 4.11 -7.07
N ARG A 334 -13.75 5.06 -6.98
CA ARG A 334 -14.83 5.10 -5.96
C ARG A 334 -15.75 3.88 -5.93
N ALA A 335 -15.85 3.14 -7.05
CA ALA A 335 -16.69 1.95 -7.16
C ALA A 335 -16.07 0.67 -6.57
N ALA A 336 -14.76 0.65 -6.35
CA ALA A 336 -14.06 -0.52 -5.87
C ALA A 336 -13.75 -0.47 -4.36
N MET A 337 -13.84 0.71 -3.72
CA MET A 337 -13.47 0.98 -2.32
C MET A 337 -14.18 0.06 -1.31
N PRO A 338 -13.49 -0.39 -0.24
CA PRO A 338 -14.12 -1.09 0.86
C PRO A 338 -15.04 -0.14 1.66
N ALA A 339 -15.85 -0.70 2.55
CA ALA A 339 -16.63 0.09 3.49
C ALA A 339 -15.69 0.92 4.38
N MET A 340 -16.03 2.18 4.63
CA MET A 340 -15.20 3.10 5.42
C MET A 340 -16.06 4.06 6.24
N SER A 341 -15.51 4.57 7.35
CA SER A 341 -16.12 5.67 8.10
C SER A 341 -15.27 6.93 7.96
N ARG A 342 -15.90 8.07 7.68
CA ARG A 342 -15.25 9.37 7.46
C ARG A 342 -15.71 10.39 8.48
N VAL A 343 -14.81 11.26 8.88
CA VAL A 343 -15.08 12.37 9.79
C VAL A 343 -15.11 13.68 9.00
N PHE A 344 -16.19 14.43 9.15
CA PHE A 344 -16.46 15.70 8.49
C PHE A 344 -16.53 16.82 9.53
N THR A 345 -15.85 17.91 9.24
CA THR A 345 -15.81 19.09 10.11
C THR A 345 -16.58 20.22 9.46
N ILE A 346 -17.59 20.75 10.15
CA ILE A 346 -18.52 21.76 9.64
C ILE A 346 -18.50 23.00 10.55
N PRO A 347 -18.39 24.22 10.01
CA PRO A 347 -18.43 25.45 10.78
C PRO A 347 -19.81 25.68 11.42
N SER A 348 -19.81 26.31 12.60
CA SER A 348 -21.03 26.77 13.27
C SER A 348 -21.10 28.31 13.33
N PRO A 349 -22.30 28.90 13.47
CA PRO A 349 -22.47 30.35 13.64
C PRO A 349 -21.76 30.92 14.88
N TRP A 350 -21.44 30.06 15.86
CA TRP A 350 -20.85 30.43 17.15
C TRP A 350 -19.33 30.21 17.19
N GLY A 351 -18.71 29.84 16.06
CA GLY A 351 -17.26 29.73 15.90
C GLY A 351 -16.63 28.43 16.38
N GLU A 352 -17.43 27.46 16.84
CA GLU A 352 -16.98 26.09 17.11
C GLU A 352 -17.09 25.24 15.83
N GLU A 353 -16.14 24.35 15.58
CA GLU A 353 -16.24 23.36 14.52
C GLU A 353 -17.01 22.12 15.00
N LEU A 354 -18.02 21.71 14.25
CA LEU A 354 -18.85 20.54 14.53
C LEU A 354 -18.32 19.34 13.75
N THR A 355 -18.18 18.21 14.43
CA THR A 355 -17.61 16.99 13.85
C THR A 355 -18.66 15.92 13.67
N LEU A 356 -18.87 15.46 12.43
CA LEU A 356 -19.81 14.41 12.06
C LEU A 356 -19.06 13.18 11.55
N THR A 357 -19.43 11.99 12.01
CA THR A 357 -18.88 10.72 11.50
C THR A 357 -19.91 10.03 10.62
N LEU A 358 -19.58 9.73 9.37
CA LEU A 358 -20.47 9.04 8.42
C LEU A 358 -19.83 7.74 7.93
N HIS A 359 -20.61 6.67 7.95
CA HIS A 359 -20.30 5.39 7.34
C HIS A 359 -20.71 5.37 5.86
N GLU A 360 -19.79 4.87 5.03
CA GLU A 360 -19.92 4.73 3.59
C GLU A 360 -19.59 3.28 3.18
N PRO A 361 -20.59 2.43 2.91
CA PRO A 361 -20.36 1.05 2.52
C PRO A 361 -19.70 0.95 1.13
N SER A 362 -19.21 -0.24 0.79
CA SER A 362 -18.64 -0.53 -0.53
C SER A 362 -19.69 -0.39 -1.64
N LEU A 363 -19.29 0.11 -2.82
CA LEU A 363 -20.23 0.34 -3.92
C LEU A 363 -20.54 -0.99 -4.62
N THR A 364 -21.73 -1.55 -4.38
CA THR A 364 -22.32 -2.58 -5.23
C THR A 364 -23.15 -1.94 -6.34
N ALA A 365 -23.44 -2.68 -7.41
CA ALA A 365 -23.84 -2.17 -8.73
C ALA A 365 -25.00 -1.15 -8.80
N ASP A 366 -25.79 -0.96 -7.72
CA ASP A 366 -26.96 -0.07 -7.69
C ASP A 366 -26.99 0.96 -6.52
N ASN A 367 -25.88 1.16 -5.77
CA ASN A 367 -25.88 1.93 -4.50
C ASN A 367 -25.20 3.32 -4.54
N LEU A 368 -25.52 4.16 -5.55
CA LEU A 368 -24.94 5.52 -5.68
C LEU A 368 -25.20 6.46 -4.49
N GLY A 369 -26.29 6.25 -3.74
CA GLY A 369 -26.66 7.05 -2.55
C GLY A 369 -25.77 6.79 -1.31
N MET A 370 -24.93 5.75 -1.33
CA MET A 370 -24.13 5.33 -0.18
C MET A 370 -22.82 6.11 0.02
N LYS A 371 -22.54 7.10 -0.85
CA LYS A 371 -21.30 7.86 -0.82
C LYS A 371 -21.58 9.35 -0.65
N THR A 372 -20.80 10.02 0.19
CA THR A 372 -20.88 11.48 0.34
C THR A 372 -20.26 12.16 -0.88
N TRP A 373 -20.96 13.16 -1.43
CA TRP A 373 -20.56 13.89 -2.64
C TRP A 373 -20.08 15.31 -2.31
N VAL A 374 -19.20 15.88 -3.14
CA VAL A 374 -18.65 17.24 -2.94
C VAL A 374 -19.74 18.29 -2.69
N SER A 375 -20.84 18.25 -3.45
CA SER A 375 -21.97 19.17 -3.26
C SER A 375 -22.61 19.07 -1.87
N SER A 376 -22.72 17.87 -1.30
CA SER A 376 -23.21 17.71 0.07
C SER A 376 -22.27 18.34 1.09
N TYR A 377 -20.95 18.25 0.88
CA TYR A 377 -19.97 18.88 1.76
C TYR A 377 -19.97 20.41 1.66
N LEU A 378 -19.96 20.96 0.44
CA LEU A 378 -20.01 22.42 0.24
C LEU A 378 -21.29 23.03 0.81
N LEU A 379 -22.44 22.38 0.58
CA LEU A 379 -23.70 22.83 1.16
C LEU A 379 -23.63 22.82 2.69
N SER A 380 -23.12 21.75 3.30
CA SER A 380 -22.93 21.68 4.76
C SER A 380 -22.04 22.79 5.30
N GLN A 381 -20.94 23.13 4.62
CA GLN A 381 -20.06 24.25 5.00
C GLN A 381 -20.81 25.59 5.03
N ARG A 382 -21.75 25.80 4.12
CA ARG A 382 -22.47 27.08 3.97
C ARG A 382 -23.71 27.22 4.84
N LEU A 383 -24.27 26.13 5.36
CA LEU A 383 -25.50 26.13 6.16
C LEU A 383 -25.48 27.11 7.33
N HIS A 384 -24.31 27.34 7.95
CA HIS A 384 -24.17 28.29 9.07
C HIS A 384 -24.47 29.74 8.66
N SER A 385 -24.23 30.11 7.40
CA SER A 385 -24.38 31.47 6.87
C SER A 385 -25.67 31.67 6.08
N LEU A 386 -26.10 30.64 5.32
CA LEU A 386 -27.26 30.70 4.42
C LEU A 386 -28.60 30.95 5.14
N LEU A 387 -28.66 30.74 6.46
CA LEU A 387 -29.90 30.73 7.23
C LEU A 387 -29.98 31.84 8.30
N GLU A 388 -29.04 32.80 8.30
CA GLU A 388 -29.01 33.91 9.26
C GLU A 388 -29.84 35.12 8.82
N SER A 389 -29.98 35.34 7.50
CA SER A 389 -30.78 36.46 6.97
C SER A 389 -31.76 35.95 5.92
N THR A 390 -33.06 35.95 6.24
CA THR A 390 -34.11 35.66 5.25
C THR A 390 -34.34 36.91 4.41
N PRO A 391 -34.05 36.93 3.11
CA PRO A 391 -34.36 38.09 2.27
C PRO A 391 -35.88 38.24 2.18
N GLN A 392 -36.40 39.43 2.47
CA GLN A 392 -37.84 39.72 2.35
C GLN A 392 -38.23 39.72 0.87
N LEU A 393 -39.02 38.73 0.45
CA LEU A 393 -39.45 38.56 -0.94
C LEU A 393 -40.65 39.44 -1.33
N VAL A 394 -41.41 39.99 -0.37
CA VAL A 394 -42.62 40.80 -0.65
C VAL A 394 -42.76 41.94 0.38
N PRO A 395 -42.97 43.20 -0.04
CA PRO A 395 -43.40 44.27 0.86
C PRO A 395 -44.75 43.91 1.49
N ALA A 396 -44.80 43.83 2.82
CA ALA A 396 -45.99 43.45 3.57
C ALA A 396 -47.07 44.54 3.53
N GLU A 397 -47.89 44.57 2.48
CA GLU A 397 -49.20 45.25 2.48
C GLU A 397 -50.38 44.26 2.60
N SER A 398 -50.12 42.97 2.78
CA SER A 398 -51.16 41.95 2.98
C SER A 398 -51.45 41.72 4.47
N THR A 399 -52.69 42.00 4.86
CA THR A 399 -53.24 41.85 6.21
C THR A 399 -53.42 40.39 6.61
N THR A 400 -52.45 39.75 7.30
CA THR A 400 -52.64 38.60 8.25
C THR A 400 -51.32 38.12 8.89
N PRO A 401 -51.37 37.41 10.05
CA PRO A 401 -50.68 37.77 11.29
C PRO A 401 -49.16 37.54 11.29
N ALA A 402 -48.50 38.27 12.20
CA ALA A 402 -47.08 38.17 12.54
C ALA A 402 -46.58 36.71 12.65
N PRO A 403 -45.28 36.46 12.36
CA PRO A 403 -44.69 35.13 12.52
C PRO A 403 -45.00 34.61 13.92
N LYS A 404 -45.57 33.41 14.03
CA LYS A 404 -45.65 32.72 15.32
C LYS A 404 -44.21 32.46 15.77
N ALA A 405 -43.67 33.34 16.60
CA ALA A 405 -42.29 33.32 17.09
C ALA A 405 -41.94 32.09 17.97
N ASP A 406 -42.82 31.08 18.02
CA ASP A 406 -42.79 29.95 18.95
C ASP A 406 -42.95 28.58 18.26
N ARG A 407 -42.90 28.51 16.92
CA ARG A 407 -42.92 27.23 16.18
C ARG A 407 -41.50 26.86 15.76
N THR A 408 -41.10 25.62 16.08
CA THR A 408 -39.86 25.00 15.59
C THR A 408 -39.90 24.88 14.07
N LEU A 409 -38.82 25.29 13.39
CA LEU A 409 -38.73 25.20 11.93
C LEU A 409 -38.67 23.74 11.50
N ARG A 410 -39.50 23.33 10.53
CA ARG A 410 -39.52 21.95 10.04
C ARG A 410 -38.81 21.86 8.69
N ALA A 411 -37.76 21.06 8.63
CA ALA A 411 -36.96 20.84 7.42
C ALA A 411 -37.13 19.41 6.89
N LEU A 412 -37.00 19.27 5.57
CA LEU A 412 -36.96 18.00 4.84
C LEU A 412 -35.71 17.97 3.96
N GLU A 413 -34.93 16.91 4.03
CA GLU A 413 -33.87 16.65 3.05
C GLU A 413 -34.33 15.58 2.06
N LEU A 414 -34.28 15.91 0.78
CA LEU A 414 -34.62 15.00 -0.32
C LEU A 414 -33.32 14.43 -0.90
N GLY A 415 -33.21 13.10 -0.91
CA GLY A 415 -32.03 12.40 -1.46
C GLY A 415 -30.82 12.61 -0.56
N ALA A 416 -30.99 12.33 0.73
CA ALA A 416 -30.00 12.63 1.76
C ALA A 416 -28.71 11.82 1.62
N GLY A 417 -28.75 10.67 0.93
CA GLY A 417 -27.61 9.77 0.76
C GLY A 417 -27.03 9.33 2.11
N THR A 418 -25.83 9.81 2.42
CA THR A 418 -25.17 9.55 3.72
C THR A 418 -25.72 10.40 4.87
N GLY A 419 -26.48 11.46 4.59
CA GLY A 419 -27.10 12.35 5.57
C GLY A 419 -26.26 13.57 5.96
N LEU A 420 -25.14 13.83 5.27
CA LEU A 420 -24.21 14.90 5.67
C LEU A 420 -24.89 16.26 5.81
N VAL A 421 -25.71 16.69 4.84
CA VAL A 421 -26.33 18.02 4.85
C VAL A 421 -27.33 18.16 5.98
N GLY A 422 -28.27 17.23 6.10
CA GLY A 422 -29.31 17.33 7.09
C GLY A 422 -28.81 17.11 8.52
N LEU A 423 -27.81 16.25 8.75
CA LEU A 423 -27.16 16.13 10.05
C LEU A 423 -26.38 17.41 10.42
N SER A 424 -25.72 18.04 9.44
CA SER A 424 -25.06 19.34 9.64
C SER A 424 -26.08 20.43 10.00
N PHE A 425 -27.20 20.48 9.27
CA PHE A 425 -28.32 21.39 9.55
C PHE A 425 -28.87 21.18 10.97
N ALA A 426 -29.11 19.93 11.34
CA ALA A 426 -29.62 19.55 12.66
C ALA A 426 -28.69 20.03 13.76
N ALA A 427 -27.38 19.76 13.63
CA ALA A 427 -26.38 20.18 14.61
C ALA A 427 -26.25 21.71 14.72
N ILE A 428 -26.34 22.43 13.60
CA ILE A 428 -26.25 23.90 13.57
C ILE A 428 -27.49 24.55 14.20
N ARG A 429 -28.69 24.07 13.89
CA ARG A 429 -29.97 24.68 14.34
C ARG A 429 -30.41 24.19 15.72
N GLY A 430 -29.99 22.99 16.11
CA GLY A 430 -30.33 22.39 17.39
C GLY A 430 -31.84 22.41 17.64
N LYS A 431 -32.24 22.84 18.85
CA LYS A 431 -33.67 22.95 19.24
C LYS A 431 -34.53 23.89 18.39
N LEU A 432 -33.94 24.74 17.55
CA LEU A 432 -34.67 25.71 16.73
C LEU A 432 -35.31 25.07 15.49
N ALA A 433 -34.89 23.86 15.13
CA ALA A 433 -35.42 23.14 13.98
C ALA A 433 -35.52 21.63 14.21
N SER A 434 -36.43 20.99 13.50
CA SER A 434 -36.43 19.54 13.28
C SER A 434 -36.18 19.25 11.81
N ILE A 435 -35.52 18.13 11.52
CA ILE A 435 -35.27 17.69 10.14
C ILE A 435 -35.67 16.24 9.93
N HIS A 436 -36.27 16.00 8.76
CA HIS A 436 -36.59 14.67 8.25
C HIS A 436 -35.67 14.36 7.06
N LEU A 437 -34.85 13.33 7.17
CA LEU A 437 -33.90 12.90 6.14
C LEU A 437 -34.53 11.78 5.33
N THR A 438 -34.57 11.92 4.00
CA THR A 438 -35.25 10.95 3.15
C THR A 438 -34.43 10.50 1.97
N ASP A 439 -34.58 9.22 1.62
CA ASP A 439 -33.96 8.60 0.45
C ASP A 439 -34.73 7.32 0.06
N LEU A 440 -34.20 6.54 -0.89
CA LEU A 440 -34.74 5.26 -1.33
C LEU A 440 -34.62 4.15 -0.26
N PRO A 441 -35.45 3.08 -0.33
CA PRO A 441 -35.46 1.99 0.66
C PRO A 441 -34.08 1.37 0.93
N ASP A 442 -33.25 1.24 -0.10
CA ASP A 442 -31.92 0.65 0.03
C ASP A 442 -30.91 1.58 0.73
N ILE A 443 -31.18 2.90 0.76
CA ILE A 443 -30.30 3.94 1.31
C ILE A 443 -30.63 4.26 2.77
N VAL A 444 -31.92 4.26 3.12
CA VAL A 444 -32.42 4.63 4.46
C VAL A 444 -31.77 3.85 5.61
N PRO A 445 -31.47 2.54 5.52
CA PRO A 445 -30.79 1.82 6.60
C PRO A 445 -29.41 2.42 6.95
N ASN A 446 -28.61 2.79 5.95
CA ASN A 446 -27.31 3.42 6.18
C ASN A 446 -27.47 4.87 6.67
N LEU A 447 -28.47 5.59 6.17
CA LEU A 447 -28.81 6.94 6.64
C LEU A 447 -29.19 6.95 8.12
N ALA A 448 -30.02 5.98 8.56
CA ALA A 448 -30.38 5.80 9.97
C ALA A 448 -29.16 5.41 10.82
N HIS A 449 -28.29 4.55 10.31
CA HIS A 449 -27.02 4.21 10.96
C HIS A 449 -26.14 5.45 11.16
N ASN A 450 -26.01 6.31 10.15
CA ASN A 450 -25.24 7.56 10.23
C ASN A 450 -25.85 8.56 11.21
N ALA A 451 -27.18 8.66 11.30
CA ALA A 451 -27.83 9.46 12.33
C ALA A 451 -27.50 8.95 13.74
N ALA A 452 -27.51 7.62 13.94
CA ALA A 452 -27.16 6.99 15.22
C ALA A 452 -25.68 7.19 15.60
N LEU A 453 -24.75 7.14 14.65
CA LEU A 453 -23.32 7.42 14.88
C LEU A 453 -23.06 8.82 15.45
N ASN A 454 -23.97 9.77 15.20
CA ASN A 454 -23.83 11.17 15.63
C ASN A 454 -24.76 11.55 16.79
N VAL A 455 -25.33 10.57 17.50
CA VAL A 455 -26.31 10.80 18.58
C VAL A 455 -25.79 11.72 19.69
N GLU A 456 -24.51 11.65 20.04
CA GLU A 456 -23.90 12.51 21.06
C GLU A 456 -23.93 13.99 20.66
N LEU A 457 -23.56 14.29 19.41
CA LEU A 457 -23.59 15.64 18.87
C LEU A 457 -25.03 16.17 18.78
N LEU A 458 -25.95 15.34 18.28
CA LEU A 458 -27.37 15.71 18.15
C LEU A 458 -28.01 15.95 19.51
N THR A 459 -27.66 15.16 20.53
CA THR A 459 -28.14 15.35 21.91
C THR A 459 -27.56 16.64 22.50
N ARG A 460 -26.26 16.88 22.33
CA ARG A 460 -25.58 18.11 22.82
C ARG A 460 -26.22 19.38 22.25
N THR A 461 -26.63 19.35 20.99
CA THR A 461 -27.27 20.48 20.31
C THR A 461 -28.79 20.51 20.48
N SER A 462 -29.38 19.51 21.15
CA SER A 462 -30.84 19.32 21.26
C SER A 462 -31.55 19.28 19.90
N ALA A 463 -30.89 18.69 18.91
CA ALA A 463 -31.39 18.55 17.55
C ALA A 463 -32.42 17.42 17.45
N THR A 464 -33.43 17.59 16.59
CA THR A 464 -34.44 16.55 16.30
C THR A 464 -34.26 16.07 14.87
N VAL A 465 -33.87 14.81 14.70
CA VAL A 465 -33.62 14.16 13.41
C VAL A 465 -34.49 12.91 13.29
N THR A 466 -35.07 12.70 12.12
CA THR A 466 -35.81 11.49 11.75
C THR A 466 -35.41 11.04 10.36
N THR A 467 -35.48 9.75 10.07
CA THR A 467 -35.11 9.17 8.77
C THR A 467 -36.24 8.31 8.24
N ASP A 468 -36.62 8.46 6.97
CA ASP A 468 -37.68 7.63 6.36
C ASP A 468 -37.53 7.52 4.83
N VAL A 469 -38.29 6.61 4.22
CA VAL A 469 -38.31 6.39 2.77
C VAL A 469 -39.15 7.46 2.09
N LEU A 470 -38.60 8.07 1.04
CA LEU A 470 -39.35 8.95 0.14
C LEU A 470 -38.88 8.76 -1.31
N ASP A 471 -39.67 8.03 -2.08
CA ASP A 471 -39.46 7.84 -3.53
C ASP A 471 -40.16 8.94 -4.33
N TRP A 472 -39.38 9.78 -5.01
CA TRP A 472 -39.91 10.92 -5.78
C TRP A 472 -40.75 10.50 -7.00
N SER A 473 -40.63 9.24 -7.45
CA SER A 473 -41.41 8.71 -8.55
C SER A 473 -42.85 8.36 -8.15
N VAL A 474 -43.14 8.33 -6.84
CA VAL A 474 -44.43 7.95 -6.27
C VAL A 474 -45.06 9.16 -5.57
N ALA A 475 -46.27 9.53 -5.97
CA ALA A 475 -47.02 10.59 -5.28
C ALA A 475 -47.56 10.05 -3.95
N PRO A 476 -47.52 10.83 -2.84
CA PRO A 476 -48.05 10.38 -1.56
C PRO A 476 -49.57 10.26 -1.61
N GLU A 477 -50.11 9.16 -1.09
CA GLU A 477 -51.54 8.93 -0.91
C GLU A 477 -51.82 8.48 0.54
N PRO A 478 -52.59 9.26 1.34
CA PRO A 478 -53.17 10.57 1.02
C PRO A 478 -52.11 11.68 0.89
N LEU A 479 -52.49 12.80 0.24
CA LEU A 479 -51.66 14.00 0.21
C LEU A 479 -51.44 14.54 1.64
N PRO A 480 -50.25 15.11 1.93
CA PRO A 480 -49.95 15.65 3.24
C PRO A 480 -50.85 16.83 3.58
N THR A 481 -51.26 16.88 4.84
CA THR A 481 -51.96 18.02 5.41
C THR A 481 -51.03 19.24 5.55
N PRO A 482 -51.55 20.48 5.63
CA PRO A 482 -50.72 21.67 5.85
C PRO A 482 -49.82 21.56 7.10
N GLU A 483 -50.26 20.84 8.13
CA GLU A 483 -49.52 20.57 9.34
C GLU A 483 -48.39 19.56 9.15
N GLU A 484 -48.41 18.76 8.08
CA GLU A 484 -47.37 17.78 7.74
C GLU A 484 -46.30 18.37 6.80
N GLN A 485 -46.60 19.48 6.10
CA GLN A 485 -45.67 20.19 5.22
C GLN A 485 -44.49 20.85 5.95
N TYR A 486 -43.42 21.09 5.19
CA TYR A 486 -42.13 21.58 5.67
C TYR A 486 -41.90 23.05 5.29
N ASP A 487 -41.20 23.77 6.17
CA ASP A 487 -40.84 25.18 5.96
C ASP A 487 -39.57 25.31 5.10
N LEU A 488 -38.69 24.29 5.15
CA LEU A 488 -37.44 24.25 4.41
C LEU A 488 -37.26 22.89 3.73
N ILE A 489 -36.92 22.88 2.45
CA ILE A 489 -36.48 21.68 1.74
C ILE A 489 -35.02 21.85 1.33
N LEU A 490 -34.19 20.86 1.65
CA LEU A 490 -32.78 20.77 1.28
C LEU A 490 -32.58 19.64 0.25
N ALA A 491 -31.69 19.85 -0.72
CA ALA A 491 -31.24 18.78 -1.61
C ALA A 491 -29.81 19.04 -2.10
N ALA A 492 -28.98 18.01 -2.14
CA ALA A 492 -27.62 18.09 -2.67
C ALA A 492 -27.41 17.09 -3.81
N ASP A 493 -26.90 17.57 -4.95
CA ASP A 493 -26.69 16.81 -6.19
C ASP A 493 -27.92 15.98 -6.66
N PRO A 494 -29.15 16.55 -6.70
CA PRO A 494 -30.33 15.73 -6.96
C PRO A 494 -30.57 15.42 -8.45
N LEU A 495 -29.80 16.00 -9.38
CA LEU A 495 -30.08 15.97 -10.83
C LEU A 495 -29.02 15.19 -11.62
N TYR A 496 -29.27 13.89 -11.81
CA TYR A 496 -28.40 12.99 -12.59
C TYR A 496 -29.18 12.06 -13.55
N SER A 497 -30.48 12.31 -13.72
CA SER A 497 -31.35 11.58 -14.65
C SER A 497 -32.33 12.54 -15.32
N PRO A 498 -32.73 12.31 -16.58
CA PRO A 498 -33.71 13.16 -17.28
C PRO A 498 -35.07 13.27 -16.60
N LYS A 499 -35.43 12.34 -15.70
CA LYS A 499 -36.72 12.37 -14.99
C LYS A 499 -36.70 13.22 -13.71
N HIS A 500 -35.51 13.50 -13.16
CA HIS A 500 -35.36 14.14 -11.85
C HIS A 500 -35.91 15.56 -11.78
N PRO A 501 -35.77 16.43 -12.81
CA PRO A 501 -36.37 17.76 -12.76
C PRO A 501 -37.88 17.73 -12.52
N LYS A 502 -38.59 16.78 -13.14
CA LYS A 502 -40.02 16.62 -12.93
C LYS A 502 -40.34 16.06 -11.54
N TRP A 503 -39.75 14.91 -11.20
CA TRP A 503 -40.04 14.22 -9.94
C TRP A 503 -39.71 15.07 -8.72
N LEU A 504 -38.54 15.71 -8.71
CA LEU A 504 -38.12 16.57 -7.61
C LEU A 504 -39.08 17.75 -7.42
N VAL A 505 -39.50 18.41 -8.50
CA VAL A 505 -40.42 19.56 -8.40
C VAL A 505 -41.83 19.14 -7.99
N ASP A 506 -42.30 17.99 -8.49
CA ASP A 506 -43.59 17.43 -8.09
C ASP A 506 -43.57 17.11 -6.57
N THR A 507 -42.49 16.50 -6.06
CA THR A 507 -42.28 16.25 -4.62
C THR A 507 -42.22 17.55 -3.82
N VAL A 508 -41.44 18.55 -4.26
CA VAL A 508 -41.36 19.86 -3.61
C VAL A 508 -42.73 20.53 -3.55
N GLY A 509 -43.51 20.48 -4.63
CA GLY A 509 -44.84 21.10 -4.69
C GLY A 509 -45.87 20.49 -3.74
N VAL A 510 -45.67 19.24 -3.34
CA VAL A 510 -46.52 18.53 -2.38
C VAL A 510 -46.10 18.79 -0.94
N TRP A 511 -44.79 18.75 -0.66
CA TRP A 511 -44.26 18.78 0.71
C TRP A 511 -43.87 20.17 1.23
N LEU A 512 -43.64 21.15 0.37
CA LEU A 512 -43.31 22.51 0.78
C LEU A 512 -44.57 23.25 1.27
N SER A 513 -44.46 23.91 2.42
CA SER A 513 -45.54 24.75 2.95
C SER A 513 -45.76 25.99 2.06
N ARG A 514 -46.97 26.57 2.11
CA ARG A 514 -47.33 27.79 1.37
C ARG A 514 -46.99 29.08 2.16
N GLY A 515 -46.11 28.99 3.15
CA GLY A 515 -45.71 30.13 3.97
C GLY A 515 -44.82 31.13 3.21
N LEU A 516 -44.86 32.40 3.59
CA LEU A 516 -44.00 33.45 3.00
C LEU A 516 -42.50 33.21 3.26
N ASP A 517 -42.18 32.46 4.31
CA ASP A 517 -40.83 32.06 4.70
C ASP A 517 -40.45 30.66 4.22
N ALA A 518 -41.31 29.99 3.43
CA ALA A 518 -41.00 28.67 2.89
C ALA A 518 -39.85 28.74 1.87
N ARG A 519 -38.84 27.87 1.99
CA ARG A 519 -37.64 27.91 1.15
C ARG A 519 -37.24 26.53 0.65
N VAL A 520 -36.58 26.52 -0.50
CA VAL A 520 -35.90 25.34 -1.06
C VAL A 520 -34.46 25.74 -1.32
N VAL A 521 -33.51 24.97 -0.79
CA VAL A 521 -32.07 25.17 -0.97
C VAL A 521 -31.54 23.95 -1.69
N VAL A 522 -30.93 24.18 -2.85
CA VAL A 522 -30.38 23.11 -3.70
C VAL A 522 -28.94 23.46 -4.06
N GLU A 523 -28.03 22.54 -3.76
CA GLU A 523 -26.64 22.59 -4.23
C GLU A 523 -26.49 21.54 -5.33
N MET A 524 -26.01 21.93 -6.51
CA MET A 524 -25.85 21.01 -7.64
C MET A 524 -24.53 21.23 -8.37
N PRO A 525 -23.84 20.17 -8.81
CA PRO A 525 -22.62 20.31 -9.57
C PRO A 525 -22.90 20.83 -10.98
N LEU A 526 -22.07 21.76 -11.44
CA LEU A 526 -22.08 22.21 -12.84
C LEU A 526 -21.49 21.12 -13.74
N ARG A 527 -22.38 20.33 -14.36
CA ARG A 527 -22.03 19.26 -15.31
C ARG A 527 -22.60 19.61 -16.68
N ASP A 528 -21.75 19.79 -17.69
CA ASP A 528 -22.16 20.17 -19.06
C ASP A 528 -23.28 19.28 -19.61
N ALA A 529 -23.20 17.97 -19.35
CA ALA A 529 -24.19 16.99 -19.80
C ALA A 529 -25.58 17.13 -19.16
N TYR A 530 -25.69 17.79 -17.99
CA TYR A 530 -26.93 17.93 -17.24
C TYR A 530 -27.48 19.37 -17.21
N LEU A 531 -26.84 20.31 -17.92
CA LEU A 531 -27.34 21.69 -18.05
C LEU A 531 -28.80 21.76 -18.53
N PRO A 532 -29.28 20.93 -19.48
CA PRO A 532 -30.69 20.94 -19.87
C PRO A 532 -31.63 20.59 -18.70
N GLN A 533 -31.24 19.64 -17.84
CA GLN A 533 -32.02 19.23 -16.66
C GLN A 533 -32.06 20.33 -15.61
N VAL A 534 -30.97 21.08 -15.42
CA VAL A 534 -30.92 22.23 -14.52
C VAL A 534 -31.85 23.35 -15.01
N GLN A 535 -31.85 23.62 -16.32
CA GLN A 535 -32.77 24.60 -16.92
C GLN A 535 -34.23 24.19 -16.75
N GLU A 536 -34.57 22.93 -17.05
CA GLU A 536 -35.92 22.39 -16.85
C GLU A 536 -36.35 22.48 -15.37
N PHE A 537 -35.46 22.14 -14.44
CA PHE A 537 -35.73 22.26 -13.01
C PHE A 537 -36.07 23.71 -12.62
N ARG A 538 -35.29 24.68 -13.10
CA ARG A 538 -35.52 26.11 -12.82
C ARG A 538 -36.86 26.59 -13.37
N GLU A 539 -37.21 26.20 -14.60
CA GLU A 539 -38.49 26.55 -15.22
C GLU A 539 -39.68 25.97 -14.44
N ARG A 540 -39.61 24.70 -14.06
CA ARG A 540 -40.66 24.01 -13.30
C ARG A 540 -40.84 24.59 -11.90
N MET A 541 -39.75 24.90 -11.20
CA MET A 541 -39.81 25.60 -9.90
C MET A 541 -40.48 26.98 -10.03
N GLY A 542 -40.19 27.70 -11.12
CA GLY A 542 -40.87 28.96 -11.44
C GLY A 542 -42.37 28.79 -11.67
N GLN A 543 -42.78 27.75 -12.41
CA GLN A 543 -44.20 27.42 -12.62
C GLN A 543 -44.91 27.02 -11.32
N LEU A 544 -44.20 26.45 -10.35
CA LEU A 544 -44.72 26.14 -9.02
C LEU A 544 -44.96 27.40 -8.14
N GLY A 545 -44.42 28.55 -8.58
CA GLY A 545 -44.54 29.85 -7.89
C GLY A 545 -43.33 30.22 -7.03
N LEU A 546 -42.20 29.51 -7.16
CA LEU A 546 -40.96 29.82 -6.46
C LEU A 546 -40.09 30.77 -7.29
N ALA A 547 -39.34 31.64 -6.62
CA ALA A 547 -38.39 32.55 -7.23
C ALA A 547 -37.00 32.34 -6.61
N VAL A 548 -35.95 32.58 -7.40
CA VAL A 548 -34.57 32.52 -6.90
C VAL A 548 -34.31 33.76 -6.05
N VAL A 549 -33.87 33.51 -4.81
CA VAL A 549 -33.62 34.56 -3.81
C VAL A 549 -32.13 34.84 -3.65
N ASP A 550 -31.32 33.78 -3.76
CA ASP A 550 -29.87 33.81 -3.72
C ASP A 550 -29.34 32.73 -4.66
N GLU A 551 -28.26 33.03 -5.39
CA GLU A 551 -27.57 32.09 -6.29
C GLU A 551 -26.06 32.41 -6.30
N GLY A 552 -25.24 31.37 -6.37
CA GLY A 552 -23.79 31.51 -6.38
C GLY A 552 -23.11 30.26 -6.92
N GLU A 553 -21.82 30.40 -7.27
CA GLU A 553 -20.97 29.30 -7.74
C GLU A 553 -19.78 29.13 -6.80
N GLU A 554 -19.41 27.88 -6.53
CA GLU A 554 -18.25 27.54 -5.71
C GLU A 554 -17.42 26.43 -6.38
N VAL A 555 -16.11 26.46 -6.14
CA VAL A 555 -15.20 25.42 -6.63
C VAL A 555 -14.93 24.44 -5.50
N GLY A 556 -15.59 23.29 -5.56
CA GLY A 556 -15.26 22.14 -4.72
C GLY A 556 -14.18 21.28 -5.34
N TYR A 557 -13.26 20.79 -4.50
CA TYR A 557 -12.30 19.76 -4.87
C TYR A 557 -12.84 18.41 -4.42
N ASP A 558 -12.78 17.43 -5.32
CA ASP A 558 -13.10 16.05 -4.98
C ASP A 558 -11.87 15.40 -4.31
N ASP A 559 -12.10 14.50 -3.36
CA ASP A 559 -11.02 13.78 -2.65
C ASP A 559 -10.27 12.79 -3.56
N TRP A 560 -10.66 12.66 -4.84
CA TRP A 560 -10.18 11.65 -5.76
C TRP A 560 -9.11 12.21 -6.70
N GLU A 561 -7.92 11.65 -6.59
CA GLU A 561 -6.84 11.89 -7.54
C GLU A 561 -7.08 11.15 -8.86
N THR A 562 -6.57 11.72 -9.94
CA THR A 562 -6.40 11.00 -11.21
C THR A 562 -5.42 9.82 -11.04
N ALA A 563 -5.34 8.91 -12.01
CA ALA A 563 -4.37 7.79 -12.00
C ALA A 563 -2.90 8.22 -11.80
N ASP A 564 -2.62 9.52 -11.97
CA ASP A 564 -1.32 10.15 -11.84
C ASP A 564 -1.15 10.97 -10.54
N GLY A 565 -2.08 10.87 -9.58
CA GLY A 565 -1.96 11.53 -8.25
C GLY A 565 -2.35 13.01 -8.20
N GLY A 566 -2.89 13.58 -9.29
CA GLY A 566 -3.33 14.98 -9.34
C GLY A 566 -4.76 15.19 -8.84
N ALA A 567 -5.00 16.20 -8.00
CA ALA A 567 -6.33 16.60 -7.54
C ALA A 567 -7.18 17.21 -8.68
N LEU A 568 -8.43 16.78 -8.83
CA LEU A 568 -9.35 17.31 -9.84
C LEU A 568 -9.89 18.69 -9.43
N ALA A 569 -9.27 19.76 -9.93
CA ALA A 569 -9.89 21.08 -9.91
C ALA A 569 -11.09 21.11 -10.87
N LYS A 570 -12.32 21.13 -10.35
CA LYS A 570 -13.55 21.25 -11.17
C LYS A 570 -13.68 22.66 -11.73
N LYS A 571 -12.94 22.96 -12.80
CA LYS A 571 -13.17 24.16 -13.63
C LYS A 571 -13.38 23.88 -15.11
N LYS A 572 -13.19 22.64 -15.56
CA LYS A 572 -13.47 22.14 -16.91
C LYS A 572 -13.26 20.63 -16.92
N MET A 573 -14.25 19.84 -17.32
CA MET A 573 -13.93 18.57 -17.96
C MET A 573 -14.99 18.16 -18.98
N VAL A 574 -14.51 18.13 -20.22
CA VAL A 574 -14.91 17.18 -21.25
C VAL A 574 -14.98 15.79 -20.63
N ILE A 575 -16.09 15.08 -20.85
CA ILE A 575 -16.25 13.67 -20.55
C ILE A 575 -15.14 12.91 -21.30
N GLY A 576 -14.05 12.63 -20.60
CA GLY A 576 -13.14 11.57 -20.97
C GLY A 576 -13.91 10.27 -20.77
N LEU A 577 -14.17 9.59 -21.88
CA LEU A 577 -14.58 8.20 -21.95
C LEU A 577 -13.50 7.36 -21.23
N LEU A 578 -13.54 7.32 -19.90
CA LEU A 578 -12.57 6.59 -19.08
C LEU A 578 -12.79 5.10 -19.33
N THR A 579 -11.77 4.51 -19.95
CA THR A 579 -11.62 3.10 -20.32
C THR A 579 -12.25 2.14 -19.31
N LEU A 580 -13.31 1.46 -19.77
CA LEU A 580 -13.95 0.26 -19.20
C LEU A 580 -13.01 -0.95 -18.99
N ALA A 581 -11.69 -0.77 -19.03
CA ALA A 581 -10.72 -1.86 -19.04
C ALA A 581 -10.33 -2.38 -17.64
N ALA A 582 -10.45 -1.56 -16.58
CA ALA A 582 -10.01 -1.97 -15.24
C ALA A 582 -11.14 -2.53 -14.35
N ILE A 583 -12.41 -2.21 -14.65
CA ILE A 583 -13.56 -2.69 -13.88
C ILE A 583 -13.62 -4.23 -13.92
N PRO A 584 -13.56 -4.92 -15.07
CA PRO A 584 -13.65 -6.39 -15.10
C PRO A 584 -12.51 -7.10 -14.36
N THR A 585 -11.31 -6.52 -14.36
CA THR A 585 -10.14 -7.11 -13.69
C THR A 585 -10.24 -6.97 -12.18
N VAL A 586 -10.71 -5.84 -11.66
CA VAL A 586 -10.86 -5.61 -10.21
C VAL A 586 -12.09 -6.32 -9.66
N THR A 587 -13.23 -6.30 -10.36
CA THR A 587 -14.38 -7.12 -9.96
C THR A 587 -14.03 -8.61 -10.07
N GLY A 588 -13.25 -9.01 -11.07
CA GLY A 588 -12.74 -10.38 -11.23
C GLY A 588 -11.75 -10.81 -10.16
N VAL A 589 -10.92 -9.90 -9.63
CA VAL A 589 -10.01 -10.17 -8.51
C VAL A 589 -10.76 -10.18 -7.18
N ALA A 590 -11.71 -9.28 -6.93
CA ALA A 590 -12.54 -9.29 -5.73
C ALA A 590 -13.49 -10.51 -5.69
N LEU A 591 -14.10 -10.85 -6.82
CA LEU A 591 -14.85 -12.10 -7.01
C LEU A 591 -13.92 -13.31 -6.98
N GLY A 592 -12.67 -13.19 -7.46
CA GLY A 592 -11.65 -14.24 -7.42
C GLY A 592 -11.18 -14.55 -6.01
N VAL A 593 -10.93 -13.53 -5.19
CA VAL A 593 -10.63 -13.67 -3.75
C VAL A 593 -11.86 -14.18 -3.01
N SER A 594 -13.08 -13.71 -3.33
CA SER A 594 -14.31 -14.24 -2.76
C SER A 594 -14.60 -15.69 -3.17
N GLU A 595 -14.37 -16.08 -4.43
CA GLU A 595 -14.51 -17.47 -4.89
C GLU A 595 -13.35 -18.34 -4.42
N GLN A 596 -12.15 -17.79 -4.19
CA GLN A 596 -11.03 -18.50 -3.57
C GLN A 596 -11.27 -18.70 -2.08
N ARG A 597 -11.87 -17.73 -1.38
CA ARG A 597 -12.38 -17.88 -0.01
C ARG A 597 -13.48 -18.92 0.04
N LYS A 598 -14.51 -18.81 -0.80
CA LYS A 598 -15.55 -19.83 -0.94
C LYS A 598 -14.98 -21.17 -1.37
N ALA A 599 -13.90 -21.22 -2.17
CA ALA A 599 -13.26 -22.47 -2.58
C ALA A 599 -12.44 -23.07 -1.44
N ASN A 600 -11.79 -22.25 -0.61
CA ASN A 600 -11.09 -22.69 0.60
C ASN A 600 -12.07 -23.14 1.68
N GLU A 601 -13.15 -22.39 1.90
CA GLU A 601 -14.29 -22.77 2.75
C GLU A 601 -14.93 -24.05 2.20
N ARG A 602 -15.28 -24.13 0.91
CA ARG A 602 -15.79 -25.35 0.26
C ARG A 602 -14.81 -26.51 0.37
N ARG A 603 -13.50 -26.29 0.27
CA ARG A 603 -12.48 -27.35 0.41
C ARG A 603 -12.35 -27.82 1.86
N ASN A 604 -12.49 -26.90 2.82
CA ASN A 604 -12.53 -27.23 4.23
C ASN A 604 -13.83 -28.00 4.57
N ASP A 605 -14.96 -27.53 4.08
CA ASP A 605 -16.26 -28.20 4.18
C ASP A 605 -16.23 -29.58 3.50
N GLU A 606 -15.67 -29.70 2.30
CA GLU A 606 -15.50 -30.99 1.60
C GLU A 606 -14.64 -31.96 2.42
N ARG A 607 -13.57 -31.48 3.07
CA ARG A 607 -12.72 -32.30 3.96
C ARG A 607 -13.45 -32.74 5.23
N ARG A 608 -14.28 -31.87 5.80
CA ARG A 608 -15.08 -32.13 7.01
C ARG A 608 -16.28 -33.04 6.71
N MET A 609 -16.86 -32.93 5.52
CA MET A 609 -17.97 -33.75 5.02
C MET A 609 -17.51 -35.08 4.40
N ALA A 610 -16.20 -35.30 4.21
CA ALA A 610 -15.66 -36.56 3.72
C ALA A 610 -15.99 -37.70 4.69
N LYS A 611 -16.69 -38.72 4.19
CA LYS A 611 -17.15 -39.86 5.00
C LYS A 611 -15.99 -40.77 5.40
N PHE A 612 -15.95 -41.14 6.67
CA PHE A 612 -14.94 -42.03 7.23
C PHE A 612 -15.52 -43.09 8.16
N LEU A 613 -14.70 -44.11 8.43
CA LEU A 613 -14.92 -45.12 9.45
C LEU A 613 -14.03 -44.80 10.65
N VAL A 614 -14.42 -45.28 11.83
CA VAL A 614 -13.66 -45.09 13.07
C VAL A 614 -13.15 -46.44 13.53
N ASP A 615 -11.83 -46.62 13.43
CA ASP A 615 -11.12 -47.82 13.89
C ASP A 615 -10.36 -47.49 15.18
N VAL A 616 -10.12 -48.50 15.99
CA VAL A 616 -9.45 -48.36 17.29
C VAL A 616 -8.02 -48.87 17.21
N GLU A 617 -7.08 -48.06 17.69
CA GLU A 617 -5.70 -48.46 17.98
C GLU A 617 -5.44 -48.34 19.48
N THR A 618 -4.56 -49.19 20.00
CA THR A 618 -4.10 -49.17 21.39
C THR A 618 -2.59 -49.18 21.42
N GLU A 619 -2.00 -48.49 22.40
CA GLU A 619 -0.54 -48.47 22.62
C GLU A 619 -0.09 -49.46 23.71
N GLY A 620 -1.03 -50.02 24.47
CA GLY A 620 -0.74 -50.96 25.55
C GLY A 620 -0.50 -52.40 25.07
N GLU A 621 0.13 -53.20 25.95
CA GLU A 621 0.45 -54.62 25.71
C GLU A 621 -0.38 -55.57 26.59
N THR A 622 -1.48 -55.10 27.19
CA THR A 622 -2.35 -55.92 28.04
C THR A 622 -3.18 -56.90 27.21
N GLN A 623 -3.83 -57.86 27.88
CA GLN A 623 -4.73 -58.80 27.19
C GLN A 623 -5.93 -58.03 26.60
N GLU A 624 -6.44 -57.06 27.36
CA GLU A 624 -7.55 -56.19 27.04
C GLU A 624 -7.23 -55.33 25.81
N ASP A 625 -6.03 -54.75 25.73
CA ASP A 625 -5.54 -54.02 24.55
C ASP A 625 -5.60 -54.89 23.29
N GLY A 626 -5.13 -56.14 23.39
CA GLY A 626 -5.15 -57.09 22.28
C GLY A 626 -6.55 -57.50 21.85
N GLU A 627 -7.54 -57.41 22.75
CA GLU A 627 -8.94 -57.68 22.44
C GLU A 627 -9.62 -56.51 21.73
N VAL A 628 -9.24 -55.26 21.99
CA VAL A 628 -9.90 -54.07 21.41
C VAL A 628 -9.16 -53.48 20.21
N SER A 629 -7.86 -53.69 20.09
CA SER A 629 -7.04 -53.19 18.98
C SER A 629 -7.53 -53.70 17.62
N GLY A 630 -7.68 -52.79 16.66
CA GLY A 630 -8.16 -53.09 15.31
C GLY A 630 -9.67 -53.32 15.19
N LYS A 631 -10.45 -53.15 16.27
CA LYS A 631 -11.92 -53.13 16.21
C LYS A 631 -12.43 -51.81 15.63
N ARG A 632 -13.71 -51.80 15.24
CA ARG A 632 -14.40 -50.67 14.62
C ARG A 632 -15.60 -50.24 15.44
N PHE A 633 -15.92 -48.94 15.38
CA PHE A 633 -17.16 -48.39 15.91
C PHE A 633 -18.38 -49.02 15.24
N VAL A 634 -19.25 -49.56 16.07
CA VAL A 634 -20.54 -50.11 15.67
C VAL A 634 -21.65 -49.59 16.58
N LEU A 635 -22.84 -49.42 16.01
CA LEU A 635 -24.00 -48.86 16.70
C LEU A 635 -25.04 -49.93 16.95
N ARG A 636 -25.56 -49.94 18.18
CA ARG A 636 -26.77 -50.69 18.55
C ARG A 636 -27.33 -50.15 19.87
N ASN A 637 -28.62 -50.35 20.10
CA ASN A 637 -29.27 -50.03 21.37
C ASN A 637 -28.96 -48.59 21.90
N ASN A 638 -28.83 -47.61 20.99
CA ASN A 638 -28.47 -46.21 21.30
C ASN A 638 -27.07 -45.98 21.90
N LYS A 639 -26.19 -46.99 21.90
CA LYS A 639 -24.82 -46.92 22.42
C LYS A 639 -23.78 -47.30 21.35
N VAL A 640 -22.57 -46.76 21.49
CA VAL A 640 -21.41 -47.05 20.64
C VAL A 640 -20.59 -48.18 21.23
N TYR A 641 -20.35 -49.21 20.43
CA TYR A 641 -19.57 -50.40 20.79
C TYR A 641 -18.41 -50.63 19.82
N LEU A 642 -17.49 -51.51 20.21
CA LEU A 642 -16.38 -51.99 19.39
C LEU A 642 -16.60 -53.43 18.96
N ASP A 643 -16.54 -53.70 17.66
CA ASP A 643 -16.70 -55.04 17.10
C ASP A 643 -15.86 -55.22 15.81
N ASP A 644 -15.89 -56.41 15.21
CA ASP A 644 -15.13 -56.74 14.00
C ASP A 644 -15.47 -55.76 12.86
N PRO A 645 -14.46 -55.22 12.15
CA PRO A 645 -14.68 -54.34 10.99
C PRO A 645 -15.57 -54.95 9.89
N ILE A 646 -15.66 -56.28 9.81
CA ILE A 646 -16.44 -57.03 8.84
C ILE A 646 -17.78 -57.48 9.47
N PRO A 647 -18.94 -56.97 9.03
CA PRO A 647 -20.24 -57.26 9.64
C PRO A 647 -20.60 -58.75 9.78
N SER A 648 -20.16 -59.60 8.84
CA SER A 648 -20.45 -61.03 8.86
C SER A 648 -19.72 -61.82 9.96
N ARG A 649 -18.72 -61.22 10.61
CA ARG A 649 -17.94 -61.84 11.69
C ARG A 649 -18.45 -61.48 13.09
N ARG A 650 -19.38 -60.53 13.17
CA ARG A 650 -19.95 -60.04 14.42
C ARG A 650 -20.89 -61.06 15.03
N LYS A 651 -20.79 -61.25 16.35
CA LYS A 651 -21.69 -62.14 17.11
C LYS A 651 -23.07 -61.52 17.25
N THR A 652 -23.12 -60.22 17.50
CA THR A 652 -24.34 -59.47 17.74
C THR A 652 -24.58 -58.53 16.54
N PRO A 653 -25.79 -58.53 15.96
CA PRO A 653 -26.11 -57.60 14.87
C PRO A 653 -25.91 -56.15 15.30
N SER A 654 -25.08 -55.42 14.57
CA SER A 654 -24.74 -54.03 14.84
C SER A 654 -24.51 -53.28 13.53
N HIS A 655 -24.83 -51.98 13.52
CA HIS A 655 -24.68 -51.13 12.35
C HIS A 655 -23.24 -50.60 12.26
N THR A 656 -22.63 -50.60 11.07
CA THR A 656 -21.28 -50.05 10.90
C THR A 656 -21.36 -48.53 10.76
N VAL A 657 -20.64 -47.82 11.64
CA VAL A 657 -20.59 -46.36 11.60
C VAL A 657 -19.99 -45.87 10.28
N THR A 658 -20.63 -44.87 9.68
CA THR A 658 -20.06 -44.01 8.64
C THR A 658 -20.21 -42.57 9.11
N SER A 659 -19.10 -41.95 9.49
CA SER A 659 -19.09 -40.65 10.13
C SER A 659 -18.63 -39.52 9.23
N PHE A 660 -19.05 -38.30 9.54
CA PHE A 660 -18.55 -37.05 8.99
C PHE A 660 -18.81 -35.90 9.98
N TYR A 661 -18.14 -34.77 9.81
CA TYR A 661 -18.28 -33.60 10.68
C TYR A 661 -19.21 -32.57 10.05
N ILE A 662 -20.04 -31.95 10.88
CA ILE A 662 -20.85 -30.78 10.52
C ILE A 662 -21.15 -29.97 11.78
N GLU A 663 -21.39 -28.67 11.65
CA GLU A 663 -21.78 -27.81 12.77
C GLU A 663 -23.02 -28.34 13.49
N TYR A 664 -22.95 -28.43 14.83
CA TYR A 664 -24.06 -28.95 15.62
C TYR A 664 -25.20 -27.91 15.68
N PRO A 665 -26.45 -28.27 15.34
CA PRO A 665 -27.57 -27.33 15.26
C PRO A 665 -28.11 -26.95 16.64
N GLU A 666 -27.62 -25.84 17.19
CA GLU A 666 -28.00 -25.31 18.51
C GLU A 666 -29.47 -24.85 18.59
N LEU A 667 -30.07 -24.97 19.78
CA LEU A 667 -31.33 -24.31 20.13
C LEU A 667 -31.07 -22.85 20.52
N ASP A 668 -32.07 -21.98 20.42
CA ASP A 668 -31.92 -20.56 20.78
C ASP A 668 -31.43 -20.37 22.22
N GLU A 669 -31.83 -21.26 23.13
CA GLU A 669 -31.43 -21.27 24.53
C GLU A 669 -29.95 -21.68 24.73
N THR A 670 -29.42 -22.57 23.89
CA THR A 670 -28.05 -23.12 23.99
C THR A 670 -27.05 -22.50 23.03
N LYS A 671 -27.49 -21.61 22.13
CA LYS A 671 -26.67 -20.95 21.10
C LYS A 671 -25.45 -20.20 21.65
N HIS A 672 -25.49 -19.79 22.91
CA HIS A 672 -24.39 -19.12 23.60
C HIS A 672 -23.22 -20.06 23.94
N LEU A 673 -23.44 -21.38 23.98
CA LEU A 673 -22.42 -22.38 24.35
C LEU A 673 -21.37 -22.63 23.26
N LYS A 674 -21.65 -22.27 21.99
CA LYS A 674 -20.74 -22.40 20.84
C LYS A 674 -19.99 -23.75 20.78
N ARG A 675 -20.73 -24.87 20.85
CA ARG A 675 -20.16 -26.23 20.95
C ARG A 675 -19.47 -26.76 19.67
N GLY A 676 -19.45 -25.97 18.59
CA GLY A 676 -18.65 -26.25 17.40
C GLY A 676 -19.14 -27.42 16.55
N LEU A 677 -18.19 -28.19 16.01
CA LEU A 677 -18.47 -29.32 15.13
C LEU A 677 -19.01 -30.53 15.91
N GLY A 678 -20.09 -31.12 15.40
CA GLY A 678 -20.63 -32.39 15.86
C GLY A 678 -20.21 -33.55 14.96
N LEU A 679 -20.13 -34.76 15.53
CA LEU A 679 -19.86 -35.99 14.80
C LEU A 679 -21.18 -36.66 14.38
N VAL A 680 -21.49 -36.62 13.09
CA VAL A 680 -22.67 -37.29 12.52
C VAL A 680 -22.30 -38.67 12.05
N THR A 681 -23.18 -39.66 12.27
CA THR A 681 -23.01 -41.03 11.82
C THR A 681 -24.28 -41.59 11.15
N SER A 682 -24.11 -42.51 10.21
CA SER A 682 -25.20 -43.36 9.72
C SER A 682 -25.66 -44.33 10.81
N ILE A 683 -26.98 -44.46 10.99
CA ILE A 683 -27.59 -45.40 11.96
C ILE A 683 -28.42 -46.51 11.29
N ALA A 684 -28.76 -46.33 10.01
CA ALA A 684 -29.39 -47.32 9.16
C ALA A 684 -29.02 -47.06 7.70
N ASP A 685 -28.82 -48.12 6.92
CA ASP A 685 -28.51 -48.01 5.48
C ASP A 685 -29.74 -47.75 4.61
N ASN A 686 -30.91 -48.27 5.02
CA ASN A 686 -32.14 -48.16 4.24
C ASN A 686 -33.42 -48.21 5.12
N PRO A 687 -34.20 -47.12 5.20
CA PRO A 687 -33.88 -45.79 4.67
C PRO A 687 -32.61 -45.23 5.35
N PRO A 688 -31.80 -44.43 4.63
CA PRO A 688 -30.62 -43.84 5.24
C PRO A 688 -31.05 -42.91 6.37
N MET A 689 -30.62 -43.23 7.59
CA MET A 689 -30.87 -42.42 8.77
C MET A 689 -29.54 -41.96 9.37
N LEU A 690 -29.54 -40.73 9.89
CA LEU A 690 -28.38 -40.12 10.52
C LEU A 690 -28.67 -39.88 12.01
N GLY A 691 -27.64 -39.98 12.82
CA GLY A 691 -27.64 -39.61 14.23
C GLY A 691 -26.35 -38.88 14.60
N TRP A 692 -26.36 -38.20 15.73
CA TRP A 692 -25.18 -37.59 16.34
C TRP A 692 -24.54 -38.58 17.29
N ILE A 693 -23.22 -38.69 17.28
CA ILE A 693 -22.45 -39.33 18.35
C ILE A 693 -22.20 -38.27 19.42
N TYR A 694 -22.48 -38.61 20.66
CA TYR A 694 -22.33 -37.72 21.82
C TYR A 694 -21.93 -38.53 23.03
N VAL A 695 -21.35 -37.86 24.03
CA VAL A 695 -21.00 -38.45 25.32
C VAL A 695 -22.10 -38.08 26.30
N ASP A 696 -22.72 -39.09 26.89
CA ASP A 696 -23.72 -38.93 27.93
C ASP A 696 -23.10 -38.24 29.16
N GLU A 697 -23.69 -37.12 29.60
CA GLU A 697 -23.12 -36.26 30.64
C GLU A 697 -23.00 -36.96 32.00
N ASP A 698 -23.90 -37.89 32.32
CA ASP A 698 -23.90 -38.57 33.62
C ASP A 698 -23.05 -39.84 33.61
N THR A 699 -23.05 -40.58 32.49
CA THR A 699 -22.44 -41.92 32.42
C THR A 699 -21.12 -41.98 31.66
N HIS A 700 -20.74 -40.90 30.98
CA HIS A 700 -19.58 -40.78 30.09
C HIS A 700 -19.55 -41.80 28.94
N GLU A 701 -20.68 -42.46 28.69
CA GLU A 701 -20.86 -43.41 27.61
C GLU A 701 -20.97 -42.68 26.27
N LEU A 702 -20.27 -43.16 25.24
CA LEU A 702 -20.56 -42.74 23.87
C LEU A 702 -21.88 -43.34 23.42
N LYS A 703 -22.84 -42.47 23.17
CA LYS A 703 -24.17 -42.79 22.67
C LYS A 703 -24.41 -42.18 21.30
N TYR A 704 -25.48 -42.62 20.66
CA TYR A 704 -25.92 -42.04 19.40
C TYR A 704 -27.43 -41.79 19.38
N GLY A 705 -27.85 -40.72 18.73
CA GLY A 705 -29.26 -40.31 18.76
C GLY A 705 -29.59 -39.13 17.86
N ASN A 706 -30.86 -38.74 17.85
CA ASN A 706 -31.28 -37.50 17.19
C ASN A 706 -30.95 -36.28 18.08
N ARG A 707 -31.16 -35.08 17.56
CA ARG A 707 -30.88 -33.83 18.29
C ARG A 707 -31.58 -33.76 19.66
N SER A 708 -32.82 -34.25 19.77
CA SER A 708 -33.56 -34.22 21.03
C SER A 708 -32.94 -35.13 22.09
N ALA A 709 -32.29 -36.22 21.68
CA ALA A 709 -31.58 -37.12 22.58
C ALA A 709 -30.17 -36.63 22.92
N SER A 710 -29.53 -35.82 22.06
CA SER A 710 -28.13 -35.41 22.23
C SER A 710 -27.94 -34.01 22.83
N VAL A 711 -28.91 -33.10 22.71
CA VAL A 711 -28.73 -31.66 23.01
C VAL A 711 -28.36 -31.34 24.47
N GLU A 712 -28.79 -32.16 25.41
CA GLU A 712 -28.51 -32.02 26.85
C GLU A 712 -27.15 -32.62 27.24
N HIS A 713 -26.45 -33.26 26.31
CA HIS A 713 -25.20 -33.98 26.58
C HIS A 713 -23.99 -33.33 25.88
N LEU A 714 -22.82 -33.95 26.01
CA LEU A 714 -21.59 -33.47 25.39
C LEU A 714 -21.55 -33.90 23.91
N VAL A 715 -21.78 -32.93 23.02
CA VAL A 715 -21.96 -33.14 21.57
C VAL A 715 -20.78 -32.66 20.72
N GLY A 716 -19.77 -32.01 21.33
CA GLY A 716 -18.63 -31.42 20.64
C GLY A 716 -17.88 -30.39 21.50
N PRO A 717 -16.80 -29.78 20.98
CA PRO A 717 -16.37 -29.88 19.58
C PRO A 717 -15.65 -31.19 19.28
N TRP A 718 -16.09 -31.88 18.24
CA TRP A 718 -15.38 -33.01 17.64
C TRP A 718 -14.42 -32.51 16.58
N ASP A 719 -13.19 -33.00 16.59
CA ASP A 719 -12.19 -32.69 15.58
C ASP A 719 -11.26 -33.90 15.32
N TRP A 720 -10.11 -33.64 14.73
CA TRP A 720 -9.00 -34.54 14.57
C TRP A 720 -7.67 -33.84 14.89
N THR A 721 -6.62 -34.62 15.13
CA THR A 721 -5.24 -34.14 15.29
C THR A 721 -4.68 -33.55 14.00
N GLU A 722 -3.65 -32.70 14.05
CA GLU A 722 -3.09 -31.96 12.89
C GLU A 722 -2.72 -32.84 11.67
N ASP A 723 -2.41 -34.13 11.90
CA ASP A 723 -2.12 -35.12 10.86
C ASP A 723 -3.38 -35.69 10.17
N GLU A 724 -4.56 -35.21 10.55
CA GLU A 724 -5.89 -35.63 10.12
C GLU A 724 -6.25 -37.10 10.43
N THR A 725 -5.50 -37.77 11.33
CA THR A 725 -5.65 -39.22 11.57
C THR A 725 -6.39 -39.60 12.84
N THR A 726 -6.26 -38.84 13.94
CA THR A 726 -6.80 -39.22 15.25
C THR A 726 -7.95 -38.33 15.61
N ILE A 727 -9.09 -38.91 16.03
CA ILE A 727 -10.30 -38.17 16.38
C ILE A 727 -10.20 -37.67 17.82
N THR A 728 -10.62 -36.43 18.07
CA THR A 728 -10.64 -35.79 19.39
C THR A 728 -12.02 -35.24 19.71
N LEU A 729 -12.31 -35.08 21.01
CA LEU A 729 -13.48 -34.42 21.56
C LEU A 729 -13.06 -33.42 22.63
N GLU A 730 -13.54 -32.18 22.57
CA GLU A 730 -13.06 -31.08 23.43
C GLU A 730 -11.52 -30.94 23.40
N GLU A 731 -10.90 -31.18 22.23
CA GLU A 731 -9.44 -31.21 22.01
C GLU A 731 -8.68 -32.33 22.75
N SER A 732 -9.38 -33.23 23.46
CA SER A 732 -8.80 -34.40 24.12
C SER A 732 -8.96 -35.69 23.29
N PRO A 733 -7.95 -36.58 23.26
CA PRO A 733 -8.03 -37.91 22.69
C PRO A 733 -8.38 -39.01 23.72
N ASP A 734 -8.80 -38.67 24.94
CA ASP A 734 -8.89 -39.59 26.08
C ASP A 734 -10.15 -40.47 26.05
N PHE A 735 -10.16 -41.47 25.16
CA PHE A 735 -11.21 -42.47 25.05
C PHE A 735 -10.79 -43.79 25.68
N PHE A 736 -11.78 -44.50 26.23
CA PHE A 736 -11.57 -45.81 26.83
C PHE A 736 -12.59 -46.82 26.32
N ALA A 737 -12.17 -48.06 26.15
CA ALA A 737 -13.05 -49.20 25.93
C ALA A 737 -13.31 -49.88 27.28
N VAL A 738 -14.58 -50.11 27.63
CA VAL A 738 -14.97 -50.79 28.87
C VAL A 738 -15.82 -51.99 28.51
N GLN A 739 -15.52 -53.15 29.10
CA GLN A 739 -16.27 -54.37 28.90
C GLN A 739 -17.58 -54.34 29.71
N GLU A 740 -18.71 -54.51 29.04
CA GLU A 740 -20.03 -54.60 29.65
C GLU A 740 -20.32 -56.02 30.16
N ASP A 741 -21.38 -56.18 30.98
CA ASP A 741 -21.78 -57.46 31.58
C ASP A 741 -22.07 -58.58 30.56
N ASP A 742 -22.39 -58.21 29.31
CA ASP A 742 -22.60 -59.13 28.20
C ASP A 742 -21.29 -59.57 27.50
N GLY A 743 -20.15 -59.12 28.02
CA GLY A 743 -18.79 -59.38 27.52
C GLY A 743 -18.41 -58.52 26.31
N GLU A 744 -19.25 -57.55 25.95
CA GLU A 744 -19.02 -56.70 24.79
C GLU A 744 -18.36 -55.38 25.17
N TRP A 745 -17.60 -54.79 24.25
CA TRP A 745 -16.78 -53.61 24.54
C TRP A 745 -17.50 -52.33 24.12
N ALA A 746 -17.86 -51.49 25.10
CA ALA A 746 -18.45 -50.17 24.91
C ALA A 746 -17.39 -49.07 24.93
N VAL A 747 -17.69 -47.91 24.35
CA VAL A 747 -16.77 -46.77 24.32
C VAL A 747 -17.21 -45.69 25.31
N TYR A 748 -16.25 -45.16 26.05
CA TYR A 748 -16.40 -44.10 27.04
C TYR A 748 -15.39 -42.98 26.76
N PHE A 749 -15.69 -41.78 27.25
CA PHE A 749 -14.80 -40.62 27.16
C PHE A 749 -14.47 -40.11 28.55
N ASP A 750 -13.19 -39.98 28.85
CA ASP A 750 -12.74 -39.48 30.14
C ASP A 750 -12.67 -37.96 30.11
N ARG A 751 -13.77 -37.33 30.53
CA ARG A 751 -13.85 -35.87 30.62
C ARG A 751 -13.15 -35.32 31.86
N ASP A 752 -13.10 -36.10 32.95
CA ASP A 752 -12.60 -35.64 34.25
C ASP A 752 -11.10 -35.85 34.41
N GLY A 753 -10.49 -36.66 33.52
CA GLY A 753 -9.06 -36.97 33.52
C GLY A 753 -8.64 -37.91 34.65
N ASP A 754 -9.58 -38.74 35.12
CA ASP A 754 -9.41 -39.68 36.23
C ASP A 754 -9.39 -41.15 35.77
N GLU A 755 -9.19 -41.39 34.47
CA GLU A 755 -9.23 -42.72 33.85
C GLU A 755 -10.59 -43.42 34.05
N LEU A 756 -11.67 -42.64 34.17
CA LEU A 756 -13.06 -43.07 34.44
C LEU A 756 -13.30 -43.66 35.83
N GLU A 757 -12.35 -43.52 36.78
CA GLU A 757 -12.44 -44.15 38.11
C GLU A 757 -13.75 -43.79 38.83
N GLY A 758 -14.09 -42.49 38.92
CA GLY A 758 -15.29 -42.04 39.63
C GLY A 758 -16.58 -42.53 38.97
N VAL A 759 -16.67 -42.41 37.64
CA VAL A 759 -17.89 -42.74 36.88
C VAL A 759 -18.14 -44.24 36.81
N LEU A 760 -17.09 -45.07 36.79
CA LEU A 760 -17.22 -46.53 36.84
C LEU A 760 -17.54 -47.03 38.26
N GLU A 761 -17.05 -46.38 39.31
CA GLU A 761 -17.45 -46.70 40.69
C GLU A 761 -18.95 -46.46 40.90
N GLU A 762 -19.48 -45.32 40.45
CA GLU A 762 -20.92 -45.00 40.58
C GLU A 762 -21.83 -45.96 39.79
N GLN A 763 -21.30 -46.59 38.74
CA GLN A 763 -22.02 -47.56 37.90
C GLN A 763 -21.83 -49.02 38.33
N ASP A 764 -21.13 -49.29 39.45
CA ASP A 764 -20.73 -50.65 39.88
C ASP A 764 -19.91 -51.39 38.79
N LYS A 765 -19.13 -50.66 37.98
CA LYS A 765 -18.32 -51.15 36.86
C LYS A 765 -16.80 -51.03 37.08
N LEU A 766 -16.37 -50.63 38.27
CA LEU A 766 -14.94 -50.41 38.57
C LEU A 766 -14.08 -51.68 38.39
N ASP A 767 -14.67 -52.86 38.60
CA ASP A 767 -13.99 -54.16 38.42
C ASP A 767 -14.02 -54.66 36.97
N ASN A 768 -14.66 -53.93 36.04
CA ASN A 768 -14.77 -54.35 34.65
C ASN A 768 -13.43 -54.14 33.92
N ALA A 769 -13.16 -55.02 32.95
CA ALA A 769 -11.99 -54.84 32.10
C ALA A 769 -12.11 -53.55 31.28
N PHE A 770 -11.08 -52.73 31.27
CA PHE A 770 -11.01 -51.51 30.48
C PHE A 770 -9.65 -51.36 29.79
N ALA A 771 -9.60 -50.60 28.70
CA ALA A 771 -8.37 -50.29 27.97
C ALA A 771 -8.43 -48.87 27.39
N PRO A 772 -7.35 -48.07 27.48
CA PRO A 772 -7.27 -46.79 26.79
C PRO A 772 -7.21 -47.02 25.27
N ILE A 773 -7.98 -46.24 24.51
CA ILE A 773 -8.11 -46.39 23.07
C ILE A 773 -7.87 -45.09 22.33
N THR A 774 -7.20 -45.19 21.18
CA THR A 774 -7.05 -44.10 20.22
C THR A 774 -8.01 -44.30 19.06
N LEU A 775 -8.83 -43.29 18.79
CA LEU A 775 -9.79 -43.32 17.70
C LEU A 775 -9.15 -42.86 16.39
N LYS A 776 -9.03 -43.77 15.42
CA LYS A 776 -8.44 -43.49 14.10
C LYS A 776 -9.48 -43.28 13.02
N ARG A 777 -9.31 -42.20 12.28
CA ARG A 777 -10.13 -41.79 11.14
C ARG A 777 -9.66 -42.49 9.86
N ILE A 778 -10.50 -43.37 9.30
CA ILE A 778 -10.21 -44.08 8.05
C ILE A 778 -11.14 -43.60 6.92
N LEU A 779 -10.61 -42.83 5.98
CA LEU A 779 -11.38 -42.30 4.86
C LEU A 779 -11.88 -43.43 3.94
N ILE A 780 -13.18 -43.45 3.64
CA ILE A 780 -13.79 -44.51 2.80
C ILE A 780 -13.20 -44.49 1.37
N GLU A 781 -12.90 -43.31 0.83
CA GLU A 781 -12.30 -43.17 -0.49
C GLU A 781 -10.91 -43.83 -0.59
N GLN A 782 -10.09 -43.73 0.46
CA GLN A 782 -8.78 -44.37 0.51
C GLN A 782 -8.91 -45.90 0.47
N LEU A 783 -9.89 -46.47 1.17
CA LEU A 783 -10.18 -47.91 1.14
C LEU A 783 -10.62 -48.37 -0.25
N LEU A 784 -11.44 -47.58 -0.95
CA LEU A 784 -11.87 -47.87 -2.32
C LEU A 784 -10.72 -47.81 -3.34
N GLN A 785 -9.79 -46.86 -3.19
CA GLN A 785 -8.59 -46.74 -4.01
C GLN A 785 -7.61 -47.91 -3.77
N GLN A 786 -7.42 -48.32 -2.51
CA GLN A 786 -6.59 -49.49 -2.18
C GLN A 786 -7.21 -50.80 -2.70
N ALA A 787 -8.53 -50.95 -2.65
CA ALA A 787 -9.24 -52.12 -3.16
C ALA A 787 -9.20 -52.21 -4.71
N THR A 788 -9.23 -51.08 -5.41
CA THR A 788 -9.10 -51.02 -6.87
C THR A 788 -7.67 -51.27 -7.34
N SER A 789 -6.66 -50.74 -6.63
CA SER A 789 -5.24 -51.04 -6.88
C SER A 789 -4.90 -52.53 -6.69
N LYS A 790 -5.44 -53.18 -5.65
CA LYS A 790 -5.25 -54.64 -5.44
C LYS A 790 -5.93 -55.52 -6.49
N LYS A 791 -7.03 -55.08 -7.10
CA LYS A 791 -7.70 -55.80 -8.22
C LYS A 791 -7.01 -55.60 -9.58
N GLY A 792 -6.19 -54.57 -9.75
CA GLY A 792 -5.40 -54.34 -10.97
C GLY A 792 -4.12 -55.18 -11.06
N ASN A 793 -3.67 -55.75 -9.93
CA ASN A 793 -2.46 -56.57 -9.81
C ASN A 793 -2.74 -58.07 -9.53
N SER A 794 -3.98 -58.54 -9.73
CA SER A 794 -4.36 -59.97 -9.63
C SER A 794 -4.68 -60.58 -10.98
#